data_AF-A0A955NM42-F1
#
_entry.id   AF-A0A955NM42-F1
#
_cell.length_a   1.000
_cell.length_b   1.000
_cell.length_c   1.000
_cell.angle_alpha   90.00
_cell.angle_beta   90.00
_cell.angle_gamma   90.00
#
_symmetry.space_group_name_H-M   'P 1'
#
loop_
_entity.id
_entity.type
_entity.pdbx_description
1 polymer ?
#
loop_
_entity_poly.entity_id
_entity_poly.type
_entity_poly.pdbx_seq_one_letter_code
_entity_poly.pdbx_strand_id
1 'polypeptide(L)'
;MLVWFRENRGRVVHFFVWPLIVVFIALYGSSQLTNRRNMNQLTAVRVNGERVPRSEYLAASEQVRQRYTDLLIKPEKSETEIALEQVIKQALASQLANDLGLYTPNETVNDVIVQQMTGPTGFFNEDGYKYFLRQSGYESHDVYQNVIRKQLDLNLALNYVRGTAVPSEDEIQRTLDSQKETRTAEMIGFPSEDYLDQVDATTDELKQYFEEHKERYRFPKRMKVDYVMARPSEYIGEATPDEESLERWFRSEREKFLIPPERDVAAYVFSQEAFTDKVTFTEEELKTQYEETKERYSEPEKFKAKFLAVSVEVPDASIEAKMDENPDDFLSEKEAVATRHILIRTTPNDSEETLAQKKAQIEEIRSRIKTVDDFIREAKAYSDDTSNAEKGGDLGYTQRGRLVPEYESVAYTIQSGTVSEPVKTQFGFHLIWKYGEREAGERISPQEARLRLLPEIDSTPLKRAAREKLNQAIASLGDSTLADATQVDGLEVYETDWFSRGDSPHPKAARDRYPFYQAISKINAGQTTDIIEGFASFFVAELIDKQDSRQQDFEEVRSEVESALRTKKASEMARKAAQEAADLIRAGSLEFEGVAEKYGLSGPTEYKGLRNPSGEQRAENRVVDREIVNRAFTTDEGEVEGPFDTLAGSTLMKVTAVHEERLPELEDVHDEVAEQYRAKRAERLAREKVLDVWYDLDRYDDSLKKAAEVHHFDVETSDFFQPGEPVPGFPSNSVVRYAAIGLRVEGATSTLLEDPLNLQNQEQDLPKEAFYLLQADEIQETRLPEFSEVVEKVRNDLKLEKAAALAKEEATKARDLIAAQIQKATAPLSASRSLDLKAFAEAHNYKFIAPASIPLGPRIPS
;
A
#
# COMPACT_ATOMS: atom_id res chain seq x y z
N MET A 1 -20.79 62.83 -24.22
CA MET A 1 -21.29 61.48 -23.85
C MET A 1 -20.24 60.69 -23.04
N LEU A 2 -19.03 60.46 -23.58
CA LEU A 2 -17.94 59.77 -22.86
C LEU A 2 -17.45 60.48 -21.59
N VAL A 3 -17.44 61.82 -21.57
CA VAL A 3 -17.07 62.61 -20.38
C VAL A 3 -18.12 62.50 -19.26
N TRP A 4 -19.41 62.54 -19.64
CA TRP A 4 -20.53 62.36 -18.71
C TRP A 4 -20.53 60.95 -18.08
N PHE A 5 -20.19 59.92 -18.86
CA PHE A 5 -19.99 58.56 -18.35
C PHE A 5 -18.80 58.43 -17.40
N ARG A 6 -17.77 59.28 -17.53
CA ARG A 6 -16.56 59.25 -16.69
C ARG A 6 -16.80 59.90 -15.33
N GLU A 7 -17.54 61.01 -15.28
CA GLU A 7 -17.87 61.72 -14.04
C GLU A 7 -18.95 61.03 -13.21
N ASN A 8 -19.89 60.32 -13.86
CA ASN A 8 -20.96 59.62 -13.18
C ASN A 8 -20.72 58.10 -13.03
N ARG A 9 -19.47 57.60 -13.15
CA ARG A 9 -19.16 56.15 -13.10
C ARG A 9 -19.79 55.43 -11.91
N GLY A 10 -19.73 56.01 -10.70
CA GLY A 10 -20.34 55.40 -9.51
C GLY A 10 -21.87 55.30 -9.61
N ARG A 11 -22.54 56.34 -10.13
CA ARG A 11 -24.01 56.38 -10.26
C ARG A 11 -24.53 55.55 -11.44
N VAL A 12 -23.79 55.49 -12.55
CA VAL A 12 -24.15 54.73 -13.75
C VAL A 12 -23.93 53.23 -13.52
N VAL A 13 -22.85 52.84 -12.84
CA VAL A 13 -22.65 51.44 -12.41
C VAL A 13 -23.75 51.03 -11.42
N HIS A 14 -24.12 51.89 -10.46
CA HIS A 14 -25.21 51.58 -9.54
C HIS A 14 -26.60 51.52 -10.21
N PHE A 15 -26.90 52.35 -11.22
CA PHE A 15 -28.22 52.34 -11.85
C PHE A 15 -28.39 51.32 -12.98
N PHE A 16 -27.31 50.93 -13.66
CA PHE A 16 -27.41 50.00 -14.80
C PHE A 16 -26.81 48.63 -14.52
N VAL A 17 -25.72 48.54 -13.75
CA VAL A 17 -25.04 47.26 -13.51
C VAL A 17 -25.65 46.54 -12.31
N TRP A 18 -26.05 47.26 -11.26
CA TRP A 18 -26.65 46.64 -10.07
C TRP A 18 -27.99 45.95 -10.34
N PRO A 19 -28.94 46.53 -11.10
CA PRO A 19 -30.16 45.83 -11.50
C PRO A 19 -29.86 44.65 -12.44
N LEU A 20 -28.84 44.75 -13.28
CA LEU A 20 -28.42 43.67 -14.20
C LEU A 20 -27.75 42.52 -13.45
N ILE A 21 -26.96 42.82 -12.41
CA ILE A 21 -26.38 41.84 -11.48
C ILE A 21 -27.50 41.21 -10.64
N VAL A 22 -28.48 41.98 -10.16
CA VAL A 22 -29.63 41.43 -9.42
C VAL A 22 -30.51 40.57 -10.33
N VAL A 23 -30.72 40.96 -11.59
CA VAL A 23 -31.46 40.17 -12.58
C VAL A 23 -30.65 38.94 -13.04
N PHE A 24 -29.33 39.03 -13.16
CA PHE A 24 -28.45 37.90 -13.46
C PHE A 24 -28.34 36.94 -12.27
N ILE A 25 -28.27 37.45 -11.03
CA ILE A 25 -28.37 36.64 -9.82
C ILE A 25 -29.80 36.07 -9.67
N ALA A 26 -30.85 36.78 -10.09
CA ALA A 26 -32.21 36.27 -10.05
C ALA A 26 -32.53 35.26 -11.17
N LEU A 27 -31.89 35.34 -12.33
CA LEU A 27 -32.09 34.43 -13.48
C LEU A 27 -31.10 33.25 -13.51
N TYR A 28 -29.84 33.48 -13.12
CA TYR A 28 -28.75 32.48 -13.14
C TYR A 28 -28.21 32.14 -11.74
N GLY A 29 -28.18 33.09 -10.81
CA GLY A 29 -27.76 32.83 -9.43
C GLY A 29 -28.82 32.06 -8.62
N SER A 30 -30.10 32.28 -8.89
CA SER A 30 -31.20 31.63 -8.19
C SER A 30 -31.35 30.18 -8.64
N SER A 31 -31.15 29.85 -9.92
CA SER A 31 -31.31 28.47 -10.42
C SER A 31 -30.20 27.52 -9.93
N GLN A 32 -29.03 28.03 -9.53
CA GLN A 32 -27.92 27.24 -8.96
C GLN A 32 -27.87 27.24 -7.41
N LEU A 33 -28.19 28.36 -6.74
CA LEU A 33 -28.20 28.43 -5.26
C LEU A 33 -29.54 28.07 -4.61
N THR A 34 -30.69 28.33 -5.26
CA THR A 34 -31.99 27.92 -4.69
C THR A 34 -32.31 26.45 -4.98
N ASN A 35 -31.78 25.86 -6.05
CA ASN A 35 -31.92 24.42 -6.28
C ASN A 35 -31.13 23.58 -5.26
N ARG A 36 -29.89 23.95 -4.89
CA ARG A 36 -29.13 23.21 -3.87
C ARG A 36 -29.75 23.31 -2.46
N ARG A 37 -30.30 24.47 -2.07
CA ARG A 37 -30.99 24.63 -0.77
C ARG A 37 -32.38 23.97 -0.72
N ASN A 38 -33.17 23.99 -1.80
CA ASN A 38 -34.48 23.30 -1.83
C ASN A 38 -34.35 21.77 -1.96
N MET A 39 -33.31 21.26 -2.63
CA MET A 39 -33.06 19.82 -2.79
C MET A 39 -32.71 19.10 -1.48
N ASN A 40 -31.98 19.75 -0.57
CA ASN A 40 -31.66 19.22 0.77
C ASN A 40 -32.83 19.35 1.77
N GLN A 41 -33.84 20.17 1.49
CA GLN A 41 -35.04 20.30 2.32
C GLN A 41 -36.18 19.34 1.90
N LEU A 42 -36.15 18.84 0.66
CA LEU A 42 -37.08 17.85 0.17
C LEU A 42 -36.68 16.45 0.64
N THR A 43 -37.60 15.71 1.24
CA THR A 43 -37.37 14.36 1.78
C THR A 43 -37.70 13.33 0.70
N ALA A 44 -36.77 12.40 0.41
CA ALA A 44 -37.04 11.26 -0.46
C ALA A 44 -37.82 10.16 0.27
N VAL A 45 -37.37 9.80 1.47
CA VAL A 45 -38.01 8.80 2.31
C VAL A 45 -37.73 9.11 3.78
N ARG A 46 -38.57 8.60 4.68
CA ARG A 46 -38.30 8.62 6.12
C ARG A 46 -38.03 7.20 6.61
N VAL A 47 -36.95 7.04 7.34
CA VAL A 47 -36.52 5.75 7.92
C VAL A 47 -36.47 5.95 9.43
N ASN A 48 -37.32 5.22 10.16
CA ASN A 48 -37.52 5.38 11.61
C ASN A 48 -37.76 6.83 12.08
N GLY A 49 -38.45 7.63 11.26
CA GLY A 49 -38.82 9.03 11.58
C GLY A 49 -37.79 10.07 11.14
N GLU A 50 -36.54 9.68 10.93
CA GLU A 50 -35.49 10.53 10.38
C GLU A 50 -35.67 10.75 8.87
N ARG A 51 -35.27 11.93 8.39
CA ARG A 51 -35.42 12.30 6.99
C ARG A 51 -34.18 11.91 6.20
N VAL A 52 -34.38 11.16 5.13
CA VAL A 52 -33.39 11.00 4.06
C VAL A 52 -33.60 12.11 3.03
N PRO A 53 -32.62 12.99 2.79
CA PRO A 53 -32.69 14.04 1.79
C PRO A 53 -32.86 13.50 0.37
N ARG A 54 -33.60 14.23 -0.47
CA ARG A 54 -33.81 13.87 -1.88
C ARG A 54 -32.51 13.87 -2.69
N SER A 55 -31.51 14.66 -2.26
CA SER A 55 -30.16 14.67 -2.84
C SER A 55 -29.43 13.33 -2.69
N GLU A 56 -29.57 12.65 -1.54
CA GLU A 56 -28.95 11.33 -1.32
C GLU A 56 -29.58 10.26 -2.21
N TYR A 57 -30.91 10.29 -2.35
CA TYR A 57 -31.62 9.44 -3.31
C TYR A 57 -31.20 9.70 -4.75
N LEU A 58 -31.07 10.97 -5.17
CA LEU A 58 -30.63 11.28 -6.53
C LEU A 58 -29.18 10.87 -6.78
N ALA A 59 -28.30 11.01 -5.78
CA ALA A 59 -26.93 10.53 -5.86
C ALA A 59 -26.88 9.00 -6.00
N ALA A 60 -27.64 8.28 -5.19
CA ALA A 60 -27.75 6.82 -5.31
C ALA A 60 -28.40 6.40 -6.63
N SER A 61 -29.40 7.13 -7.12
CA SER A 61 -30.04 6.86 -8.41
C SER A 61 -29.10 7.09 -9.58
N GLU A 62 -28.28 8.13 -9.52
CA GLU A 62 -27.26 8.39 -10.52
C GLU A 62 -26.14 7.34 -10.44
N GLN A 63 -25.75 6.91 -9.24
CA GLN A 63 -24.75 5.86 -9.04
C GLN A 63 -25.26 4.48 -9.53
N VAL A 64 -26.54 4.17 -9.27
CA VAL A 64 -27.23 3.01 -9.83
C VAL A 64 -27.27 3.12 -11.35
N ARG A 65 -27.68 4.28 -11.89
CA ARG A 65 -27.73 4.49 -13.35
C ARG A 65 -26.36 4.36 -13.99
N GLN A 66 -25.32 4.96 -13.44
CA GLN A 66 -23.94 4.85 -13.91
C GLN A 66 -23.49 3.40 -13.84
N ARG A 67 -23.66 2.71 -12.71
CA ARG A 67 -23.35 1.28 -12.57
C ARG A 67 -24.03 0.42 -13.63
N TYR A 68 -25.32 0.64 -13.92
CA TYR A 68 -26.04 -0.13 -14.94
C TYR A 68 -25.73 0.34 -16.38
N THR A 69 -25.35 1.60 -16.58
CA THR A 69 -24.90 2.15 -17.87
C THR A 69 -23.50 1.62 -18.21
N ASP A 70 -22.60 1.55 -17.24
CA ASP A 70 -21.23 1.03 -17.34
C ASP A 70 -21.24 -0.49 -17.55
N LEU A 71 -22.17 -1.19 -16.90
CA LEU A 71 -22.41 -2.62 -17.11
C LEU A 71 -23.20 -2.91 -18.40
N LEU A 72 -23.70 -1.90 -19.13
CA LEU A 72 -24.51 -2.01 -20.35
C LEU A 72 -25.76 -2.89 -20.23
N ILE A 73 -26.33 -3.04 -19.03
CA ILE A 73 -27.49 -3.91 -18.75
C ILE A 73 -28.62 -3.07 -18.14
N LYS A 74 -29.87 -3.33 -18.55
CA LYS A 74 -31.05 -2.73 -17.90
C LYS A 74 -31.45 -3.55 -16.66
N PRO A 75 -31.64 -2.92 -15.49
CA PRO A 75 -32.02 -3.65 -14.30
C PRO A 75 -33.45 -4.23 -14.41
N GLU A 76 -33.66 -5.42 -13.84
CA GLU A 76 -35.00 -6.05 -13.75
C GLU A 76 -35.96 -5.23 -12.87
N LYS A 77 -35.45 -4.57 -11.83
CA LYS A 77 -36.16 -3.58 -11.03
C LYS A 77 -35.92 -2.17 -11.58
N SER A 78 -36.83 -1.24 -11.31
CA SER A 78 -36.60 0.16 -11.73
C SER A 78 -35.38 0.76 -11.02
N GLU A 79 -34.58 1.57 -11.71
CA GLU A 79 -33.43 2.32 -11.11
C GLU A 79 -33.86 3.06 -9.84
N THR A 80 -35.07 3.61 -9.86
CA THR A 80 -35.69 4.33 -8.75
C THR A 80 -35.92 3.44 -7.52
N GLU A 81 -36.25 2.17 -7.70
CA GLU A 81 -36.52 1.24 -6.60
C GLU A 81 -35.22 0.71 -5.98
N ILE A 82 -34.20 0.44 -6.80
CA ILE A 82 -32.88 0.01 -6.34
C ILE A 82 -32.20 1.14 -5.55
N ALA A 83 -32.24 2.37 -6.08
CA ALA A 83 -31.70 3.53 -5.41
C ALA A 83 -32.41 3.80 -4.07
N LEU A 84 -33.73 3.61 -4.02
CA LEU A 84 -34.48 3.79 -2.79
C LEU A 84 -34.13 2.71 -1.75
N GLU A 85 -34.05 1.43 -2.14
CA GLU A 85 -33.64 0.34 -1.24
C GLU A 85 -32.22 0.56 -0.69
N GLN A 86 -31.28 1.00 -1.53
CA GLN A 86 -29.91 1.26 -1.12
C GLN A 86 -29.84 2.37 -0.06
N VAL A 87 -30.53 3.48 -0.30
CA VAL A 87 -30.51 4.61 0.63
C VAL A 87 -31.27 4.29 1.93
N ILE A 88 -32.33 3.47 1.87
CA ILE A 88 -33.01 2.97 3.08
C ILE A 88 -32.06 2.09 3.90
N LYS A 89 -31.33 1.16 3.26
CA LYS A 89 -30.37 0.28 3.95
C LYS A 89 -29.22 1.08 4.57
N GLN A 90 -28.69 2.07 3.86
CA GLN A 90 -27.65 2.96 4.39
C GLN A 90 -28.16 3.79 5.58
N ALA A 91 -29.39 4.32 5.51
CA ALA A 91 -30.00 5.05 6.61
C ALA A 91 -30.20 4.13 7.85
N LEU A 92 -30.72 2.91 7.66
CA LEU A 92 -30.91 1.94 8.74
C LEU A 92 -29.58 1.54 9.39
N ALA A 93 -28.55 1.27 8.59
CA ALA A 93 -27.25 0.87 9.13
C ALA A 93 -26.49 2.05 9.77
N SER A 94 -26.66 3.28 9.27
CA SER A 94 -26.15 4.48 9.94
C SER A 94 -26.85 4.76 11.27
N GLN A 95 -28.17 4.55 11.34
CA GLN A 95 -28.93 4.64 12.60
C GLN A 95 -28.46 3.58 13.59
N LEU A 96 -28.27 2.35 13.11
CA LEU A 96 -27.74 1.27 13.93
C LEU A 96 -26.32 1.58 14.45
N ALA A 97 -25.44 2.14 13.61
CA ALA A 97 -24.10 2.54 14.04
C ALA A 97 -24.17 3.57 15.18
N ASN A 98 -25.04 4.58 15.04
CA ASN A 98 -25.26 5.59 16.08
C ASN A 98 -25.88 5.01 17.35
N ASP A 99 -26.90 4.15 17.23
CA ASP A 99 -27.58 3.53 18.36
C ASP A 99 -26.66 2.58 19.15
N LEU A 100 -25.73 1.92 18.45
CA LEU A 100 -24.70 1.07 19.04
C LEU A 100 -23.47 1.85 19.52
N GLY A 101 -23.42 3.18 19.32
CA GLY A 101 -22.28 4.02 19.69
C GLY A 101 -20.99 3.67 18.93
N LEU A 102 -21.10 3.08 17.74
CA LEU A 102 -19.95 2.70 16.91
C LEU A 102 -19.33 3.95 16.30
N TYR A 103 -18.07 4.19 16.63
CA TYR A 103 -17.31 5.36 16.19
C TYR A 103 -15.88 4.98 15.84
N THR A 104 -15.44 5.34 14.63
CA THR A 104 -14.07 5.09 14.18
C THR A 104 -13.14 6.25 14.58
N PRO A 105 -12.09 6.00 15.40
CA PRO A 105 -11.13 7.03 15.82
C PRO A 105 -10.42 7.73 14.67
N ASN A 106 -9.99 8.99 14.88
CA ASN A 106 -9.32 9.80 13.86
C ASN A 106 -8.03 9.17 13.32
N GLU A 107 -7.32 8.41 14.16
CA GLU A 107 -6.08 7.74 13.79
C GLU A 107 -6.33 6.66 12.74
N THR A 108 -7.29 5.77 12.97
CA THR A 108 -7.73 4.76 11.99
C THR A 108 -8.26 5.39 10.71
N VAL A 109 -8.99 6.50 10.82
CA VAL A 109 -9.45 7.26 9.65
C VAL A 109 -8.25 7.82 8.86
N ASN A 110 -7.22 8.31 9.54
CA ASN A 110 -6.01 8.83 8.93
C ASN A 110 -5.17 7.74 8.27
N ASP A 111 -5.02 6.56 8.90
CA ASP A 111 -4.30 5.44 8.32
C ASP A 111 -4.95 4.98 7.01
N VAL A 112 -6.28 4.89 6.98
CA VAL A 112 -7.03 4.57 5.77
C VAL A 112 -6.84 5.65 4.70
N ILE A 113 -6.86 6.94 5.08
CA ILE A 113 -6.59 8.05 4.16
C ILE A 113 -5.16 7.96 3.61
N VAL A 114 -4.16 7.76 4.46
CA VAL A 114 -2.76 7.66 4.05
C VAL A 114 -2.57 6.45 3.13
N GLN A 115 -3.11 5.28 3.48
CA GLN A 115 -3.04 4.08 2.65
C GLN A 115 -3.72 4.28 1.28
N GLN A 116 -4.90 4.89 1.25
CA GLN A 116 -5.60 5.21 -0.01
C GLN A 116 -4.82 6.22 -0.86
N MET A 117 -4.14 7.17 -0.23
CA MET A 117 -3.39 8.24 -0.91
C MET A 117 -1.96 7.85 -1.31
N THR A 118 -1.39 6.83 -0.67
CA THR A 118 -0.02 6.33 -0.91
C THR A 118 0.03 5.39 -2.12
N GLY A 119 -1.07 4.70 -2.43
CA GLY A 119 -1.17 3.77 -3.55
C GLY A 119 -0.10 2.65 -3.53
N PRO A 120 0.04 1.86 -4.60
CA PRO A 120 1.07 0.82 -4.72
C PRO A 120 2.51 1.38 -4.81
N THR A 121 2.66 2.69 -4.93
CA THR A 121 3.93 3.40 -5.15
C THR A 121 4.63 3.84 -3.86
N GLY A 122 4.02 3.62 -2.69
CA GLY A 122 4.72 3.68 -1.40
C GLY A 122 5.02 5.07 -0.82
N PHE A 123 4.60 6.18 -1.44
CA PHE A 123 4.86 7.53 -0.86
C PHE A 123 3.59 8.38 -0.73
N PHE A 124 3.38 8.90 0.48
CA PHE A 124 2.38 9.93 0.76
C PHE A 124 2.92 11.31 0.36
N ASN A 125 2.22 12.01 -0.54
CA ASN A 125 2.55 13.37 -0.97
C ASN A 125 1.49 14.35 -0.46
N GLU A 126 1.89 15.26 0.44
CA GLU A 126 0.99 16.23 1.08
C GLU A 126 0.38 17.22 0.07
N ASP A 127 1.13 17.64 -0.95
CA ASP A 127 0.64 18.56 -1.98
C ASP A 127 -0.31 17.86 -2.96
N GLY A 128 -0.03 16.58 -3.26
CA GLY A 128 -0.94 15.70 -4.00
C GLY A 128 -2.26 15.49 -3.26
N TYR A 129 -2.20 15.33 -1.93
CA TYR A 129 -3.39 15.22 -1.08
C TYR A 129 -4.21 16.53 -1.06
N LYS A 130 -3.56 17.68 -0.90
CA LYS A 130 -4.23 19.00 -0.98
C LYS A 130 -4.84 19.26 -2.37
N TYR A 131 -4.24 18.72 -3.43
CA TYR A 131 -4.78 18.78 -4.78
C TYR A 131 -6.01 17.88 -4.94
N PHE A 132 -5.96 16.64 -4.44
CA PHE A 132 -7.09 15.71 -4.41
C PHE A 132 -8.30 16.32 -3.70
N LEU A 133 -8.12 16.89 -2.49
CA LEU A 133 -9.23 17.51 -1.75
C LEU A 133 -9.93 18.60 -2.57
N ARG A 134 -9.15 19.46 -3.24
CA ARG A 134 -9.67 20.53 -4.11
C ARG A 134 -10.40 19.99 -5.35
N GLN A 135 -9.86 18.95 -5.99
CA GLN A 135 -10.47 18.33 -7.17
C GLN A 135 -11.74 17.54 -6.84
N SER A 136 -11.76 16.84 -5.72
CA SER A 136 -12.90 16.05 -5.25
C SER A 136 -13.96 16.91 -4.55
N GLY A 137 -13.78 18.24 -4.49
CA GLY A 137 -14.77 19.18 -3.96
C GLY A 137 -14.90 19.17 -2.44
N TYR A 138 -13.91 18.64 -1.72
CA TYR A 138 -13.85 18.68 -0.26
C TYR A 138 -13.20 19.98 0.20
N GLU A 139 -13.89 20.74 1.05
CA GLU A 139 -13.44 22.06 1.50
C GLU A 139 -12.25 22.00 2.47
N SER A 140 -12.08 20.87 3.18
CA SER A 140 -10.96 20.65 4.11
C SER A 140 -10.68 19.15 4.34
N HIS A 141 -9.52 18.87 4.94
CA HIS A 141 -9.16 17.54 5.45
C HIS A 141 -10.23 17.00 6.41
N ASP A 142 -10.70 17.81 7.35
CA ASP A 142 -11.71 17.41 8.34
C ASP A 142 -13.04 16.99 7.69
N VAL A 143 -13.44 17.66 6.61
CA VAL A 143 -14.64 17.29 5.85
C VAL A 143 -14.46 15.91 5.21
N TYR A 144 -13.30 15.65 4.62
CA TYR A 144 -13.00 14.35 4.02
C TYR A 144 -12.84 13.23 5.07
N GLN A 145 -12.17 13.50 6.19
CA GLN A 145 -12.10 12.58 7.33
C GLN A 145 -13.49 12.18 7.82
N ASN A 146 -14.44 13.12 7.92
CA ASN A 146 -15.80 12.80 8.34
C ASN A 146 -16.54 11.91 7.33
N VAL A 147 -16.24 12.04 6.03
CA VAL A 147 -16.79 11.17 4.99
C VAL A 147 -16.26 9.75 5.13
N ILE A 148 -14.93 9.60 5.28
CA ILE A 148 -14.29 8.30 5.48
C ILE A 148 -14.77 7.66 6.79
N ARG A 149 -14.85 8.43 7.88
CA ARG A 149 -15.36 7.95 9.17
C ARG A 149 -16.78 7.38 9.05
N LYS A 150 -17.71 8.13 8.44
CA LYS A 150 -19.09 7.69 8.25
C LYS A 150 -19.17 6.38 7.45
N GLN A 151 -18.26 6.17 6.50
CA GLN A 151 -18.19 4.93 5.73
C GLN A 151 -17.67 3.76 6.56
N LEU A 152 -16.66 3.99 7.41
CA LEU A 152 -16.11 2.97 8.31
C LEU A 152 -17.14 2.58 9.38
N ASP A 153 -17.84 3.56 9.98
CA ASP A 153 -18.90 3.32 10.97
C ASP A 153 -20.06 2.50 10.40
N LEU A 154 -20.45 2.78 9.14
CA LEU A 154 -21.47 2.02 8.42
C LEU A 154 -21.04 0.55 8.20
N ASN A 155 -19.78 0.34 7.81
CA ASN A 155 -19.23 -1.00 7.61
C ASN A 155 -19.18 -1.79 8.91
N LEU A 156 -18.81 -1.16 10.02
CA LEU A 156 -18.84 -1.77 11.35
C LEU A 156 -20.26 -2.22 11.72
N ALA A 157 -21.26 -1.37 11.51
CA ALA A 157 -22.66 -1.72 11.80
C ALA A 157 -23.19 -2.88 10.93
N LEU A 158 -22.88 -2.90 9.64
CA LEU A 158 -23.30 -3.99 8.75
C LEU A 158 -22.61 -5.32 9.09
N ASN A 159 -21.34 -5.28 9.46
CA ASN A 159 -20.60 -6.46 9.90
C ASN A 159 -21.17 -7.00 11.22
N TYR A 160 -21.58 -6.12 12.13
CA TYR A 160 -22.26 -6.49 13.36
C TYR A 160 -23.60 -7.22 13.10
N VAL A 161 -24.42 -6.73 12.15
CA VAL A 161 -25.68 -7.41 11.77
C VAL A 161 -25.43 -8.78 11.14
N ARG A 162 -24.45 -8.89 10.24
CA ARG A 162 -24.10 -10.16 9.59
C ARG A 162 -23.59 -11.19 10.58
N GLY A 163 -22.85 -10.76 11.60
CA GLY A 163 -22.35 -11.63 12.67
C GLY A 163 -23.43 -12.12 13.63
N THR A 164 -24.67 -11.63 13.56
CA THR A 164 -25.73 -11.91 14.55
C THR A 164 -26.99 -12.58 14.00
N ALA A 165 -27.12 -12.79 12.68
CA ALA A 165 -28.28 -13.48 12.08
C ALA A 165 -28.14 -15.02 12.10
N VAL A 166 -29.15 -15.74 12.59
CA VAL A 166 -29.16 -17.22 12.70
C VAL A 166 -30.21 -17.85 11.77
N PRO A 167 -29.83 -18.71 10.80
CA PRO A 167 -30.78 -19.44 9.95
C PRO A 167 -31.43 -20.63 10.68
N SER A 168 -32.57 -21.10 10.17
CA SER A 168 -33.36 -22.18 10.81
C SER A 168 -32.80 -23.58 10.58
N GLU A 169 -32.98 -24.49 11.54
CA GLU A 169 -32.51 -25.89 11.45
C GLU A 169 -33.06 -26.64 10.23
N ASP A 170 -34.30 -26.37 9.83
CA ASP A 170 -34.94 -27.02 8.66
C ASP A 170 -34.23 -26.65 7.34
N GLU A 171 -33.72 -25.43 7.23
CA GLU A 171 -33.03 -24.92 6.05
C GLU A 171 -31.61 -25.50 5.97
N ILE A 172 -30.97 -25.67 7.13
CA ILE A 172 -29.67 -26.33 7.29
C ILE A 172 -29.78 -27.82 6.95
N GLN A 173 -30.78 -28.53 7.48
CA GLN A 173 -30.89 -29.99 7.31
C GLN A 173 -31.17 -30.40 5.87
N ARG A 174 -32.05 -29.69 5.15
CA ARG A 174 -32.33 -29.99 3.73
C ARG A 174 -31.10 -29.79 2.84
N THR A 175 -30.28 -28.78 3.15
CA THR A 175 -29.05 -28.49 2.41
C THR A 175 -28.00 -29.55 2.70
N LEU A 176 -27.82 -29.95 3.97
CA LEU A 176 -26.89 -31.00 4.40
C LEU A 176 -27.25 -32.39 3.86
N ASP A 177 -28.53 -32.76 3.82
CA ASP A 177 -28.98 -34.06 3.30
C ASP A 177 -28.71 -34.18 1.79
N SER A 178 -28.86 -33.09 1.04
CA SER A 178 -28.55 -33.05 -0.39
C SER A 178 -27.06 -33.17 -0.70
N GLN A 179 -26.19 -32.70 0.21
CA GLN A 179 -24.74 -32.67 0.05
C GLN A 179 -24.05 -33.99 0.44
N LYS A 180 -24.73 -34.88 1.19
CA LYS A 180 -24.17 -36.15 1.69
C LYS A 180 -24.44 -37.36 0.78
N GLU A 181 -25.12 -37.17 -0.35
CA GLU A 181 -25.33 -38.26 -1.32
C GLU A 181 -24.01 -38.63 -2.02
N THR A 182 -23.53 -39.85 -1.82
CA THR A 182 -22.38 -40.42 -2.54
C THR A 182 -22.78 -41.61 -3.42
N ARG A 183 -22.07 -41.80 -4.53
CA ARG A 183 -22.17 -42.96 -5.42
C ARG A 183 -20.79 -43.57 -5.60
N THR A 184 -20.68 -44.89 -5.53
CA THR A 184 -19.45 -45.60 -5.91
C THR A 184 -19.45 -45.87 -7.41
N ALA A 185 -18.37 -45.49 -8.10
CA ALA A 185 -18.17 -45.82 -9.51
C ALA A 185 -16.91 -46.67 -9.69
N GLU A 186 -17.02 -47.75 -10.47
CA GLU A 186 -15.89 -48.54 -10.95
C GLU A 186 -15.48 -48.04 -12.33
N MET A 187 -14.17 -47.98 -12.62
CA MET A 187 -13.66 -47.40 -13.87
C MET A 187 -12.58 -48.29 -14.50
N ILE A 188 -12.43 -48.16 -15.82
CA ILE A 188 -11.30 -48.73 -16.56
C ILE A 188 -10.48 -47.57 -17.09
N GLY A 189 -9.20 -47.55 -16.75
CA GLY A 189 -8.25 -46.51 -17.13
C GLY A 189 -7.52 -46.85 -18.42
N PHE A 190 -7.31 -45.82 -19.24
CA PHE A 190 -6.50 -45.86 -20.45
C PHE A 190 -5.48 -44.71 -20.39
N PRO A 191 -4.44 -44.77 -19.54
CA PRO A 191 -3.42 -43.72 -19.45
C PRO A 191 -2.68 -43.61 -20.79
N SER A 192 -2.52 -42.40 -21.32
CA SER A 192 -1.82 -42.18 -22.60
C SER A 192 -0.36 -42.66 -22.55
N GLU A 193 0.27 -42.64 -21.38
CA GLU A 193 1.64 -43.11 -21.15
C GLU A 193 1.85 -44.58 -21.54
N ASP A 194 0.84 -45.44 -21.31
CA ASP A 194 0.89 -46.89 -21.59
C ASP A 194 0.95 -47.21 -23.11
N TYR A 195 0.72 -46.18 -23.95
CA TYR A 195 0.64 -46.29 -25.40
C TYR A 195 1.80 -45.59 -26.12
N LEU A 196 2.75 -44.98 -25.39
CA LEU A 196 3.88 -44.22 -25.96
C LEU A 196 4.80 -45.07 -26.87
N ASP A 197 5.00 -46.34 -26.53
CA ASP A 197 5.85 -47.27 -27.32
C ASP A 197 5.16 -47.76 -28.61
N GLN A 198 3.84 -47.57 -28.72
CA GLN A 198 3.04 -48.00 -29.87
C GLN A 198 2.91 -46.91 -30.93
N VAL A 199 3.41 -45.71 -30.63
CA VAL A 199 3.31 -44.55 -31.50
C VAL A 199 4.68 -44.02 -31.87
N ASP A 200 4.85 -43.74 -33.17
CA ASP A 200 6.06 -43.09 -33.67
C ASP A 200 5.71 -41.73 -34.28
N ALA A 201 6.72 -40.87 -34.37
CA ALA A 201 6.60 -39.52 -34.89
C ALA A 201 7.66 -39.28 -35.94
N THR A 202 7.24 -39.31 -37.20
CA THR A 202 8.12 -39.02 -38.34
C THR A 202 8.49 -37.54 -38.36
N THR A 203 9.63 -37.20 -38.98
CA THR A 203 10.08 -35.81 -39.08
C THR A 203 9.06 -34.88 -39.74
N ASP A 204 8.29 -35.37 -40.72
CA ASP A 204 7.26 -34.58 -41.39
C ASP A 204 6.06 -34.33 -40.47
N GLU A 205 5.65 -35.33 -39.69
CA GLU A 205 4.61 -35.17 -38.68
C GLU A 205 5.06 -34.23 -37.55
N LEU A 206 6.33 -34.25 -37.16
CA LEU A 206 6.88 -33.31 -36.17
C LEU A 206 6.83 -31.86 -36.68
N LYS A 207 7.19 -31.64 -37.95
CA LYS A 207 7.11 -30.30 -38.56
C LYS A 207 5.67 -29.82 -38.66
N GLN A 208 4.77 -30.69 -39.10
CA GLN A 208 3.35 -30.36 -39.19
C GLN A 208 2.77 -30.06 -37.80
N TYR A 209 3.05 -30.92 -36.81
CA TYR A 209 2.57 -30.75 -35.44
C TYR A 209 3.15 -29.48 -34.81
N PHE A 210 4.42 -29.17 -35.07
CA PHE A 210 5.01 -27.90 -34.67
C PHE A 210 4.29 -26.72 -35.33
N GLU A 211 4.04 -26.73 -36.64
CA GLU A 211 3.33 -25.62 -37.30
C GLU A 211 1.90 -25.40 -36.78
N GLU A 212 1.19 -26.48 -36.47
CA GLU A 212 -0.16 -26.46 -35.92
C GLU A 212 -0.19 -26.00 -34.45
N HIS A 213 0.90 -26.20 -33.71
CA HIS A 213 0.98 -25.95 -32.26
C HIS A 213 2.09 -25.00 -31.83
N LYS A 214 2.71 -24.26 -32.76
CA LYS A 214 3.90 -23.44 -32.52
C LYS A 214 3.77 -22.46 -31.36
N GLU A 215 2.56 -21.98 -31.12
CA GLU A 215 2.22 -21.10 -30.00
C GLU A 215 2.52 -21.73 -28.62
N ARG A 216 2.42 -23.07 -28.47
CA ARG A 216 2.74 -23.78 -27.21
C ARG A 216 4.23 -23.83 -26.89
N TYR A 217 5.09 -23.53 -27.88
CA TYR A 217 6.54 -23.60 -27.75
C TYR A 217 7.19 -22.22 -27.63
N ARG A 218 6.39 -21.16 -27.66
CA ARG A 218 6.83 -19.76 -27.55
C ARG A 218 7.78 -19.56 -26.37
N PHE A 219 8.95 -18.98 -26.64
CA PHE A 219 9.87 -18.57 -25.59
C PHE A 219 9.35 -17.28 -24.93
N PRO A 220 9.18 -17.27 -23.60
CA PRO A 220 8.62 -16.12 -22.89
C PRO A 220 9.62 -14.95 -22.87
N LYS A 221 9.09 -13.74 -22.69
CA LYS A 221 9.91 -12.55 -22.46
C LYS A 221 10.82 -12.78 -21.25
N ARG A 222 12.12 -12.47 -21.40
CA ARG A 222 13.12 -12.54 -20.34
C ARG A 222 14.12 -11.40 -20.48
N MET A 223 14.77 -11.02 -19.39
CA MET A 223 15.70 -9.89 -19.40
C MET A 223 16.89 -10.08 -18.47
N LYS A 224 17.91 -9.25 -18.67
CA LYS A 224 19.03 -9.02 -17.75
C LYS A 224 19.01 -7.58 -17.27
N VAL A 225 19.54 -7.37 -16.08
CA VAL A 225 19.75 -6.03 -15.53
C VAL A 225 21.20 -5.85 -15.13
N ASP A 226 21.76 -4.70 -15.49
CA ASP A 226 22.96 -4.17 -14.88
C ASP A 226 22.58 -3.50 -13.56
N TYR A 227 23.42 -3.61 -12.55
CA TYR A 227 23.23 -2.90 -11.29
C TYR A 227 24.55 -2.46 -10.66
N VAL A 228 24.48 -1.31 -9.98
CA VAL A 228 25.46 -0.90 -8.96
C VAL A 228 24.83 -1.08 -7.59
N MET A 229 25.67 -1.39 -6.61
CA MET A 229 25.28 -1.63 -5.23
C MET A 229 26.28 -0.94 -4.31
N ALA A 230 25.78 -0.24 -3.29
CA ALA A 230 26.59 0.24 -2.18
C ALA A 230 26.06 -0.34 -0.88
N ARG A 231 26.94 -0.99 -0.11
CA ARG A 231 26.59 -1.51 1.21
C ARG A 231 27.14 -0.59 2.29
N PRO A 232 26.34 -0.20 3.29
CA PRO A 232 26.82 0.56 4.45
C PRO A 232 28.06 -0.07 5.10
N SER A 233 28.14 -1.40 5.14
CA SER A 233 29.31 -2.12 5.66
C SER A 233 30.65 -1.76 5.01
N GLU A 234 30.64 -1.34 3.75
CA GLU A 234 31.85 -0.95 3.00
C GLU A 234 32.40 0.41 3.46
N TYR A 235 31.56 1.24 4.10
CA TYR A 235 31.88 2.62 4.50
C TYR A 235 32.06 2.80 6.01
N ILE A 236 31.95 1.73 6.81
CA ILE A 236 32.13 1.79 8.28
C ILE A 236 33.52 2.32 8.66
N GLY A 237 34.55 1.97 7.88
CA GLY A 237 35.92 2.44 8.11
C GLY A 237 36.09 3.95 7.95
N GLU A 238 35.24 4.60 7.15
CA GLU A 238 35.21 6.06 6.96
C GLU A 238 34.34 6.76 8.02
N ALA A 239 33.56 6.00 8.79
CA ALA A 239 32.57 6.49 9.75
C ALA A 239 33.11 6.64 11.19
N THR A 240 34.40 6.92 11.39
CA THR A 240 35.01 6.97 12.74
C THR A 240 34.45 8.11 13.62
N PRO A 241 33.84 7.80 14.79
CA PRO A 241 33.38 8.80 15.73
C PRO A 241 34.51 9.33 16.62
N ASP A 242 34.43 10.60 16.99
CA ASP A 242 35.11 11.19 18.14
C ASP A 242 34.17 11.26 19.35
N GLU A 243 34.73 11.46 20.55
CA GLU A 243 33.97 11.42 21.82
C GLU A 243 32.89 12.52 21.90
N GLU A 244 33.16 13.69 21.34
CA GLU A 244 32.21 14.79 21.29
C GLU A 244 31.04 14.43 20.35
N SER A 245 31.31 13.80 19.22
CA SER A 245 30.27 13.28 18.33
C SER A 245 29.41 12.17 18.97
N LEU A 246 29.99 11.29 19.80
CA LEU A 246 29.24 10.26 20.53
C LEU A 246 28.33 10.85 21.61
N GLU A 247 28.85 11.78 22.40
CA GLU A 247 28.06 12.43 23.45
C GLU A 247 26.90 13.24 22.86
N ARG A 248 27.16 13.93 21.74
CA ARG A 248 26.13 14.66 20.99
C ARG A 248 25.06 13.72 20.44
N TRP A 249 25.48 12.64 19.82
CA TRP A 249 24.56 11.67 19.25
C TRP A 249 23.74 10.95 20.34
N PHE A 250 24.35 10.56 21.46
CA PHE A 250 23.64 9.99 22.62
C PHE A 250 22.62 10.97 23.21
N ARG A 251 22.96 12.26 23.29
CA ARG A 251 22.04 13.31 23.77
C ARG A 251 20.89 13.56 22.80
N SER A 252 21.15 13.60 21.50
CA SER A 252 20.11 13.77 20.48
C SER A 252 19.17 12.57 20.41
N GLU A 253 19.68 11.39 20.76
CA GLU A 253 18.98 10.10 20.71
C GLU A 253 18.60 9.56 22.09
N ARG A 254 18.59 10.41 23.13
CA ARG A 254 18.42 10.00 24.53
C ARG A 254 17.15 9.21 24.80
N GLU A 255 16.09 9.50 24.05
CA GLU A 255 14.82 8.75 24.11
C GLU A 255 14.96 7.32 23.58
N LYS A 256 15.87 7.04 22.63
CA LYS A 256 16.16 5.68 22.13
C LYS A 256 16.85 4.81 23.16
N PHE A 257 17.56 5.42 24.11
CA PHE A 257 18.25 4.73 25.18
C PHE A 257 17.42 4.57 26.45
N LEU A 258 16.22 5.15 26.50
CA LEU A 258 15.28 4.92 27.60
C LEU A 258 14.98 3.43 27.69
N ILE A 259 15.20 2.81 28.86
CA ILE A 259 14.77 1.45 29.14
C ILE A 259 13.30 1.55 29.52
N PRO A 260 12.36 1.18 28.62
CA PRO A 260 10.93 1.32 28.86
C PRO A 260 10.45 0.31 29.92
N PRO A 261 9.23 0.48 30.47
CA PRO A 261 8.68 -0.52 31.38
C PRO A 261 8.48 -1.85 30.65
N GLU A 262 8.70 -2.98 31.32
CA GLU A 262 8.58 -4.33 30.76
C GLU A 262 7.44 -5.16 31.41
N ARG A 263 6.90 -6.15 30.69
CA ARG A 263 5.89 -7.13 31.14
C ARG A 263 6.26 -8.53 30.67
N ASP A 264 6.04 -9.53 31.51
CA ASP A 264 6.07 -10.93 31.08
C ASP A 264 4.63 -11.44 30.93
N VAL A 265 4.35 -12.24 29.90
CA VAL A 265 3.02 -12.83 29.65
C VAL A 265 3.12 -14.26 29.10
N ALA A 266 2.05 -15.03 29.25
CA ALA A 266 1.84 -16.30 28.56
C ALA A 266 0.57 -16.22 27.70
N ALA A 267 0.61 -16.68 26.43
CA ALA A 267 -0.56 -16.60 25.55
C ALA A 267 -0.82 -17.87 24.71
N TYR A 268 -2.09 -18.19 24.50
CA TYR A 268 -2.55 -19.19 23.54
C TYR A 268 -3.05 -18.51 22.28
N VAL A 269 -2.59 -18.98 21.13
CA VAL A 269 -3.05 -18.50 19.82
C VAL A 269 -3.87 -19.59 19.14
N PHE A 270 -5.10 -19.26 18.79
CA PHE A 270 -5.97 -20.04 17.94
C PHE A 270 -5.73 -19.58 16.51
N SER A 271 -4.75 -20.19 15.83
CA SER A 271 -4.37 -19.82 14.45
C SER A 271 -5.27 -20.48 13.42
N GLN A 272 -5.41 -19.89 12.23
CA GLN A 272 -6.21 -20.48 11.15
C GLN A 272 -5.65 -21.85 10.71
N GLU A 273 -4.34 -22.04 10.70
CA GLU A 273 -3.68 -23.29 10.28
C GLU A 273 -4.13 -24.49 11.14
N ALA A 274 -4.33 -24.27 12.45
CA ALA A 274 -4.86 -25.29 13.36
C ALA A 274 -6.30 -25.74 13.03
N PHE A 275 -6.97 -25.03 12.13
CA PHE A 275 -8.33 -25.31 11.67
C PHE A 275 -8.45 -25.49 10.15
N THR A 276 -7.42 -25.23 9.35
CA THR A 276 -7.45 -25.34 7.88
C THR A 276 -7.86 -26.73 7.39
N ASP A 277 -7.37 -27.81 8.01
CA ASP A 277 -7.71 -29.19 7.65
C ASP A 277 -9.15 -29.56 8.03
N LYS A 278 -9.80 -28.74 8.85
CA LYS A 278 -11.19 -28.89 9.28
C LYS A 278 -12.15 -28.09 8.39
N VAL A 279 -11.63 -27.26 7.48
CA VAL A 279 -12.43 -26.42 6.57
C VAL A 279 -12.91 -27.21 5.37
N THR A 280 -14.21 -27.10 5.11
CA THR A 280 -14.85 -27.56 3.87
C THR A 280 -15.67 -26.43 3.26
N PHE A 281 -15.65 -26.30 1.93
CA PHE A 281 -16.50 -25.38 1.20
C PHE A 281 -17.00 -25.99 -0.12
N THR A 282 -18.07 -25.40 -0.67
CA THR A 282 -18.75 -25.88 -1.88
C THR A 282 -18.36 -25.06 -3.10
N GLU A 283 -18.63 -25.61 -4.29
CA GLU A 283 -18.50 -24.90 -5.58
C GLU A 283 -19.32 -23.61 -5.65
N GLU A 284 -20.45 -23.58 -4.97
CA GLU A 284 -21.31 -22.40 -4.89
C GLU A 284 -20.62 -21.31 -4.08
N GLU A 285 -20.02 -21.66 -2.94
CA GLU A 285 -19.25 -20.71 -2.14
C GLU A 285 -18.02 -20.18 -2.89
N LEU A 286 -17.40 -20.97 -3.78
CA LEU A 286 -16.32 -20.51 -4.67
C LEU A 286 -16.81 -19.50 -5.70
N LYS A 287 -17.91 -19.81 -6.40
CA LYS A 287 -18.48 -18.88 -7.39
C LYS A 287 -18.98 -17.60 -6.74
N THR A 288 -19.59 -17.70 -5.55
CA THR A 288 -19.96 -16.54 -4.73
C THR A 288 -18.74 -15.72 -4.36
N GLN A 289 -17.66 -16.36 -3.91
CA GLN A 289 -16.42 -15.65 -3.58
C GLN A 289 -15.81 -14.94 -4.80
N TYR A 290 -15.84 -15.55 -5.99
CA TYR A 290 -15.37 -14.90 -7.23
C TYR A 290 -16.25 -13.70 -7.60
N GLU A 291 -17.58 -13.86 -7.64
CA GLU A 291 -18.48 -12.75 -7.98
C GLU A 291 -18.41 -11.61 -6.95
N GLU A 292 -18.20 -11.93 -5.66
CA GLU A 292 -17.97 -10.92 -4.59
C GLU A 292 -16.64 -10.18 -4.73
N THR A 293 -15.66 -10.73 -5.46
CA THR A 293 -14.31 -10.17 -5.61
C THR A 293 -13.91 -9.86 -7.05
N LYS A 294 -14.87 -9.91 -7.98
CA LYS A 294 -14.70 -9.86 -9.44
C LYS A 294 -13.86 -8.68 -9.94
N GLU A 295 -14.04 -7.50 -9.35
CA GLU A 295 -13.33 -6.27 -9.71
C GLU A 295 -11.79 -6.38 -9.52
N ARG A 296 -11.31 -7.36 -8.74
CA ARG A 296 -9.88 -7.61 -8.53
C ARG A 296 -9.21 -8.35 -9.70
N TYR A 297 -9.99 -8.90 -10.63
CA TYR A 297 -9.51 -9.74 -11.73
C TYR A 297 -9.75 -9.06 -13.10
N SER A 298 -9.03 -7.96 -13.38
CA SER A 298 -9.14 -7.21 -14.64
C SER A 298 -7.78 -6.88 -15.28
N GLU A 299 -7.75 -6.81 -16.61
CA GLU A 299 -6.60 -6.36 -17.40
C GLU A 299 -6.74 -4.86 -17.76
N PRO A 300 -5.72 -4.01 -17.49
CA PRO A 300 -5.79 -2.56 -17.73
C PRO A 300 -5.61 -2.16 -19.19
N GLU A 301 -6.06 -0.95 -19.55
CA GLU A 301 -5.81 -0.34 -20.87
C GLU A 301 -4.30 -0.12 -21.13
N LYS A 302 -3.87 -0.26 -22.39
CA LYS A 302 -2.47 -0.08 -22.82
C LYS A 302 -2.37 0.89 -23.99
N PHE A 303 -1.27 1.61 -24.07
CA PHE A 303 -0.98 2.65 -25.06
C PHE A 303 0.39 2.41 -25.70
N LYS A 304 0.55 2.84 -26.95
CA LYS A 304 1.84 2.89 -27.65
C LYS A 304 2.01 4.26 -28.30
N ALA A 305 3.15 4.92 -28.13
CA ALA A 305 3.37 6.31 -28.55
C ALA A 305 4.78 6.56 -29.12
N LYS A 306 4.96 7.67 -29.83
CA LYS A 306 6.27 8.24 -30.19
C LYS A 306 6.46 9.58 -29.50
N PHE A 307 7.69 9.99 -29.20
CA PHE A 307 7.92 11.26 -28.54
C PHE A 307 9.30 11.87 -28.77
N LEU A 308 9.39 13.17 -28.56
CA LEU A 308 10.62 13.96 -28.43
C LEU A 308 10.84 14.28 -26.95
N ALA A 309 12.10 14.37 -26.51
CA ALA A 309 12.47 14.74 -25.15
C ALA A 309 13.59 15.79 -25.11
N VAL A 310 13.50 16.73 -24.18
CA VAL A 310 14.56 17.71 -23.87
C VAL A 310 14.73 17.83 -22.36
N SER A 311 15.90 17.43 -21.84
CA SER A 311 16.26 17.54 -20.42
C SER A 311 16.61 18.97 -20.01
N VAL A 312 16.29 19.33 -18.76
CA VAL A 312 16.62 20.62 -18.14
C VAL A 312 17.73 20.39 -17.12
N GLU A 313 18.97 20.74 -17.50
CA GLU A 313 20.12 20.62 -16.59
C GLU A 313 20.32 21.89 -15.77
N VAL A 314 20.28 21.75 -14.44
CA VAL A 314 20.68 22.80 -13.50
C VAL A 314 22.20 22.76 -13.31
N PRO A 315 22.93 23.88 -13.49
CA PRO A 315 24.38 23.93 -13.25
C PRO A 315 24.76 23.77 -11.77
N ASP A 316 25.79 22.98 -11.48
CA ASP A 316 26.26 22.70 -10.10
C ASP A 316 26.70 23.99 -9.37
N ALA A 317 27.31 24.94 -10.08
CA ALA A 317 27.69 26.24 -9.52
C ALA A 317 26.48 27.05 -8.99
N SER A 318 25.29 26.84 -9.55
CA SER A 318 24.06 27.47 -9.06
C SER A 318 23.56 26.82 -7.77
N ILE A 319 23.80 25.52 -7.59
CA ILE A 319 23.52 24.77 -6.35
C ILE A 319 24.45 25.24 -5.23
N GLU A 320 25.75 25.24 -5.48
CA GLU A 320 26.75 25.64 -4.48
C GLU A 320 26.52 27.07 -3.99
N ALA A 321 26.28 28.01 -4.92
CA ALA A 321 26.00 29.39 -4.55
C ALA A 321 24.76 29.53 -3.67
N LYS A 322 23.72 28.70 -3.89
CA LYS A 322 22.50 28.73 -3.08
C LYS A 322 22.69 28.08 -1.71
N MET A 323 23.49 27.02 -1.65
CA MET A 323 23.89 26.40 -0.39
C MET A 323 24.73 27.34 0.48
N ASP A 324 25.63 28.10 -0.13
CA ASP A 324 26.48 29.07 0.58
C ASP A 324 25.69 30.31 1.03
N GLU A 325 24.60 30.67 0.33
CA GLU A 325 23.71 31.77 0.72
C GLU A 325 22.93 31.47 2.00
N ASN A 326 22.50 30.20 2.21
CA ASN A 326 21.69 29.79 3.37
C ASN A 326 22.20 28.47 3.98
N PRO A 327 23.40 28.44 4.59
CA PRO A 327 24.06 27.19 5.02
C PRO A 327 23.23 26.36 6.00
N ASP A 328 22.47 27.02 6.88
CA ASP A 328 21.63 26.36 7.89
C ASP A 328 20.44 25.58 7.29
N ASP A 329 20.01 25.92 6.07
CA ASP A 329 18.93 25.22 5.35
C ASP A 329 19.39 23.91 4.70
N PHE A 330 20.71 23.75 4.54
CA PHE A 330 21.34 22.59 3.91
C PHE A 330 22.13 21.74 4.91
N LEU A 331 21.70 21.78 6.17
CA LEU A 331 22.12 20.81 7.17
C LEU A 331 21.24 19.57 7.07
N SER A 332 21.85 18.42 7.35
CA SER A 332 21.17 17.12 7.45
C SER A 332 20.12 17.15 8.55
N GLU A 333 20.40 17.86 9.64
CA GLU A 333 19.45 18.15 10.72
C GLU A 333 19.59 19.60 11.19
N LYS A 334 18.46 20.22 11.53
CA LYS A 334 18.44 21.57 12.12
C LYS A 334 18.48 21.47 13.64
N GLU A 335 19.20 22.40 14.24
CA GLU A 335 19.27 22.53 15.70
C GLU A 335 17.85 22.73 16.31
N ALA A 336 17.55 21.97 17.36
CA ALA A 336 16.23 22.00 18.00
C ALA A 336 16.30 21.70 19.50
N VAL A 337 15.37 22.24 20.28
CA VAL A 337 15.23 21.95 21.72
C VAL A 337 13.83 21.43 22.03
N ALA A 338 13.77 20.43 22.91
CA ALA A 338 12.52 19.89 23.43
C ALA A 338 12.24 20.46 24.82
N THR A 339 11.15 21.19 24.96
CA THR A 339 10.81 21.91 26.19
C THR A 339 9.36 21.75 26.61
N ARG A 340 9.12 21.79 27.92
CA ARG A 340 7.80 22.05 28.52
C ARG A 340 7.76 23.47 29.04
N HIS A 341 6.59 24.09 29.04
CA HIS A 341 6.42 25.43 29.58
C HIS A 341 5.17 25.63 30.43
N ILE A 342 5.23 26.60 31.34
CA ILE A 342 4.07 27.15 32.07
C ILE A 342 4.00 28.63 31.73
N LEU A 343 2.88 29.09 31.18
CA LEU A 343 2.68 30.50 30.83
C LEU A 343 1.72 31.15 31.83
N ILE A 344 2.12 32.28 32.44
CA ILE A 344 1.20 33.23 33.07
C ILE A 344 1.07 34.45 32.16
N ARG A 345 -0.08 34.57 31.49
CA ARG A 345 -0.31 35.53 30.40
C ARG A 345 -0.37 36.96 30.92
N THR A 346 0.26 37.88 30.22
CA THR A 346 0.18 39.33 30.49
C THR A 346 -0.37 40.08 29.30
N THR A 347 -0.98 41.24 29.53
CA THR A 347 -1.39 42.14 28.46
C THR A 347 -0.59 43.45 28.48
N PRO A 348 -0.45 44.17 27.35
CA PRO A 348 0.20 45.48 27.33
C PRO A 348 -0.46 46.53 28.23
N ASN A 349 -1.70 46.31 28.67
CA ASN A 349 -2.46 47.20 29.54
C ASN A 349 -2.40 46.80 31.03
N ASP A 350 -1.66 45.74 31.38
CA ASP A 350 -1.50 45.33 32.77
C ASP A 350 -0.76 46.43 33.55
N SER A 351 -1.31 46.84 34.70
CA SER A 351 -0.63 47.79 35.60
C SER A 351 0.65 47.18 36.18
N GLU A 352 1.59 48.01 36.64
CA GLU A 352 2.80 47.55 37.33
C GLU A 352 2.48 46.62 38.51
N GLU A 353 1.41 46.91 39.24
CA GLU A 353 0.91 46.06 40.33
C GLU A 353 0.46 44.68 39.82
N THR A 354 -0.30 44.64 38.72
CA THR A 354 -0.74 43.38 38.09
C THR A 354 0.44 42.56 37.58
N LEU A 355 1.43 43.21 36.96
CA LEU A 355 2.65 42.55 36.50
C LEU A 355 3.47 41.98 37.66
N ALA A 356 3.56 42.71 38.78
CA ALA A 356 4.23 42.23 39.99
C ALA A 356 3.51 41.02 40.61
N GLN A 357 2.18 41.03 40.64
CA GLN A 357 1.38 39.89 41.11
C GLN A 357 1.57 38.64 40.25
N LYS A 358 1.51 38.78 38.92
CA LYS A 358 1.72 37.66 37.98
C LYS A 358 3.14 37.10 38.06
N LYS A 359 4.14 37.96 38.27
CA LYS A 359 5.52 37.55 38.51
C LYS A 359 5.65 36.76 39.83
N ALA A 360 5.05 37.26 40.92
CA ALA A 360 5.06 36.54 42.19
C ALA A 360 4.35 35.17 42.10
N GLN A 361 3.26 35.09 41.34
CA GLN A 361 2.53 33.85 41.10
C GLN A 361 3.41 32.79 40.41
N ILE A 362 4.12 33.16 39.35
CA ILE A 362 4.96 32.19 38.62
C ILE A 362 6.21 31.79 39.43
N GLU A 363 6.74 32.69 40.28
CA GLU A 363 7.81 32.38 41.23
C GLU A 363 7.34 31.37 42.30
N GLU A 364 6.10 31.51 42.77
CA GLU A 364 5.51 30.55 43.71
C GLU A 364 5.33 29.18 43.07
N ILE A 365 4.81 29.10 41.83
CA ILE A 365 4.66 27.84 41.08
C ILE A 365 6.03 27.16 40.94
N ARG A 366 7.07 27.91 40.56
CA ARG A 366 8.42 27.39 40.42
C ARG A 366 8.93 26.75 41.72
N SER A 367 8.65 27.36 42.88
CA SER A 367 9.12 26.85 44.18
C SER A 367 8.56 25.45 44.54
N ARG A 368 7.48 25.03 43.88
CA ARG A 368 6.83 23.73 44.07
C ARG A 368 7.37 22.65 43.13
N ILE A 369 8.15 23.03 42.13
CA ILE A 369 8.64 22.13 41.07
C ILE A 369 10.01 21.60 41.45
N LYS A 370 10.11 20.30 41.70
CA LYS A 370 11.38 19.60 41.93
C LYS A 370 11.63 18.49 40.91
N THR A 371 10.55 17.89 40.42
CA THR A 371 10.56 16.79 39.45
C THR A 371 9.77 17.18 38.20
N VAL A 372 9.89 16.38 37.14
CA VAL A 372 9.09 16.57 35.92
C VAL A 372 7.59 16.36 36.19
N ASP A 373 7.21 15.45 37.09
CA ASP A 373 5.81 15.22 37.48
C ASP A 373 5.20 16.44 38.17
N ASP A 374 5.98 17.13 39.01
CA ASP A 374 5.56 18.40 39.58
C ASP A 374 5.33 19.43 38.49
N PHE A 375 6.24 19.54 37.50
CA PHE A 375 6.08 20.47 36.39
C PHE A 375 4.81 20.17 35.59
N ILE A 376 4.56 18.91 35.23
CA ILE A 376 3.37 18.47 34.48
C ILE A 376 2.08 18.81 35.25
N ARG A 377 2.06 18.50 36.55
CA ARG A 377 0.92 18.78 37.43
C ARG A 377 0.64 20.28 37.54
N GLU A 378 1.67 21.10 37.75
CA GLU A 378 1.53 22.55 37.86
C GLU A 378 1.16 23.19 36.50
N ALA A 379 1.69 22.67 35.39
CA ALA A 379 1.35 23.12 34.03
C ALA A 379 -0.14 22.91 33.72
N LYS A 380 -0.67 21.72 34.04
CA LYS A 380 -2.12 21.42 33.91
C LYS A 380 -2.98 22.34 34.77
N ALA A 381 -2.51 22.64 35.98
CA ALA A 381 -3.30 23.41 36.94
C ALA A 381 -3.28 24.92 36.70
N TYR A 382 -2.17 25.48 36.20
CA TYR A 382 -1.93 26.92 36.25
C TYR A 382 -1.48 27.57 34.94
N SER A 383 -1.17 26.82 33.88
CA SER A 383 -0.73 27.43 32.61
C SER A 383 -1.90 28.05 31.85
N ASP A 384 -1.73 29.31 31.43
CA ASP A 384 -2.65 30.05 30.56
C ASP A 384 -2.50 29.64 29.07
N ASP A 385 -1.53 28.79 28.73
CA ASP A 385 -1.49 28.13 27.42
C ASP A 385 -2.37 26.87 27.41
N THR A 386 -3.66 27.08 27.15
CA THR A 386 -4.68 26.02 27.14
C THR A 386 -4.43 24.94 26.07
N SER A 387 -3.59 25.20 25.06
CA SER A 387 -3.30 24.24 24.00
C SER A 387 -2.36 23.12 24.46
N ASN A 388 -1.42 23.45 25.37
CA ASN A 388 -0.40 22.51 25.85
C ASN A 388 -0.52 22.19 27.34
N ALA A 389 -1.30 22.94 28.12
CA ALA A 389 -1.50 22.71 29.55
C ALA A 389 -1.90 21.26 29.88
N GLU A 390 -2.91 20.71 29.17
CA GLU A 390 -3.36 19.33 29.36
C GLU A 390 -2.30 18.27 29.02
N LYS A 391 -1.30 18.63 28.22
CA LYS A 391 -0.12 17.80 27.91
C LYS A 391 1.06 18.08 28.84
N GLY A 392 0.83 18.71 29.99
CA GLY A 392 1.89 19.09 30.92
C GLY A 392 2.78 20.22 30.40
N GLY A 393 2.28 21.04 29.49
CA GLY A 393 2.98 22.17 28.89
C GLY A 393 3.95 21.80 27.78
N ASP A 394 3.88 20.59 27.23
CA ASP A 394 4.86 20.08 26.27
C ASP A 394 4.76 20.72 24.89
N LEU A 395 5.88 21.28 24.42
CA LEU A 395 6.02 21.89 23.10
C LEU A 395 6.73 20.97 22.09
N GLY A 396 7.25 19.82 22.52
CA GLY A 396 8.06 18.94 21.68
C GLY A 396 9.36 19.61 21.22
N TYR A 397 10.03 18.96 20.26
CA TYR A 397 11.21 19.53 19.59
C TYR A 397 10.83 20.73 18.73
N THR A 398 11.36 21.90 19.10
CA THR A 398 11.17 23.15 18.36
C THR A 398 12.51 23.62 17.81
N GLN A 399 12.57 23.83 16.49
CA GLN A 399 13.76 24.32 15.79
C GLN A 399 14.12 25.75 16.22
N ARG A 400 15.42 26.07 16.21
CA ARG A 400 15.91 27.44 16.42
C ARG A 400 15.24 28.41 15.42
N GLY A 401 14.88 29.60 15.91
CA GLY A 401 14.16 30.63 15.15
C GLY A 401 12.64 30.50 15.13
N ARG A 402 12.07 29.44 15.71
CA ARG A 402 10.61 29.23 15.83
C ARG A 402 10.06 29.66 17.19
N LEU A 403 10.92 29.92 18.18
CA LEU A 403 10.57 30.41 19.50
C LEU A 403 10.76 31.93 19.57
N VAL A 404 10.07 32.59 20.50
CA VAL A 404 10.34 34.02 20.76
C VAL A 404 11.73 34.19 21.36
N PRO A 405 12.49 35.24 21.01
CA PRO A 405 13.92 35.35 21.33
C PRO A 405 14.25 35.17 22.81
N GLU A 406 13.43 35.74 23.71
CA GLU A 406 13.65 35.65 25.15
C GLU A 406 13.46 34.22 25.67
N TYR A 407 12.43 33.53 25.18
CA TYR A 407 12.20 32.11 25.51
C TYR A 407 13.32 31.24 24.94
N GLU A 408 13.66 31.43 23.67
CA GLU A 408 14.67 30.66 22.97
C GLU A 408 16.03 30.73 23.68
N SER A 409 16.46 31.94 24.04
CA SER A 409 17.74 32.15 24.72
C SER A 409 17.87 31.32 26.00
N VAL A 410 16.78 31.18 26.76
CA VAL A 410 16.75 30.38 27.99
C VAL A 410 16.60 28.90 27.69
N ALA A 411 15.75 28.54 26.73
CA ALA A 411 15.53 27.16 26.32
C ALA A 411 16.84 26.46 25.88
N TYR A 412 17.73 27.18 25.19
CA TYR A 412 19.03 26.62 24.76
C TYR A 412 20.11 26.67 25.84
N THR A 413 19.99 27.52 26.87
CA THR A 413 21.05 27.68 27.89
C THR A 413 20.77 26.95 29.20
N ILE A 414 19.50 26.62 29.47
CA ILE A 414 19.13 25.90 30.68
C ILE A 414 19.64 24.45 30.66
N GLN A 415 20.06 23.95 31.82
CA GLN A 415 20.44 22.55 31.99
C GLN A 415 19.22 21.62 31.85
N SER A 416 19.35 20.57 31.05
CA SER A 416 18.30 19.55 30.89
C SER A 416 17.91 18.94 32.25
N GLY A 417 16.61 18.74 32.46
CA GLY A 417 16.06 18.22 33.72
C GLY A 417 15.93 19.25 34.84
N THR A 418 16.01 20.55 34.53
CA THR A 418 15.82 21.63 35.50
C THR A 418 14.76 22.64 35.05
N VAL A 419 14.16 23.35 36.00
CA VAL A 419 13.20 24.44 35.76
C VAL A 419 13.88 25.80 35.70
N SER A 420 13.53 26.61 34.71
CA SER A 420 14.09 27.96 34.51
C SER A 420 13.69 28.93 35.61
N GLU A 421 14.38 30.07 35.67
CA GLU A 421 13.81 31.28 36.27
C GLU A 421 12.64 31.80 35.41
N PRO A 422 11.70 32.61 35.95
CA PRO A 422 10.64 33.21 35.17
C PRO A 422 11.14 34.07 34.01
N VAL A 423 10.83 33.66 32.78
CA VAL A 423 11.24 34.32 31.54
C VAL A 423 10.13 35.24 31.07
N LYS A 424 10.41 36.54 30.96
CA LYS A 424 9.44 37.52 30.46
C LYS A 424 9.47 37.57 28.93
N THR A 425 8.33 37.32 28.29
CA THR A 425 8.12 37.47 26.84
C THR A 425 6.96 38.45 26.56
N GLN A 426 6.68 38.69 25.27
CA GLN A 426 5.48 39.41 24.84
C GLN A 426 4.15 38.75 25.26
N PHE A 427 4.14 37.43 25.54
CA PHE A 427 2.94 36.69 25.91
C PHE A 427 2.70 36.67 27.42
N GLY A 428 3.74 36.81 28.23
CA GLY A 428 3.63 36.64 29.68
C GLY A 428 4.94 36.30 30.35
N PHE A 429 4.84 35.73 31.54
CA PHE A 429 5.97 35.09 32.20
C PHE A 429 5.92 33.59 31.93
N HIS A 430 7.07 32.99 31.65
CA HIS A 430 7.21 31.57 31.36
C HIS A 430 8.13 30.88 32.35
N LEU A 431 7.79 29.66 32.76
CA LEU A 431 8.78 28.68 33.24
C LEU A 431 9.05 27.69 32.13
N ILE A 432 10.30 27.26 32.01
CA ILE A 432 10.77 26.38 30.95
C ILE A 432 11.44 25.17 31.60
N TRP A 433 11.12 23.97 31.11
CA TRP A 433 11.81 22.73 31.45
C TRP A 433 12.34 22.08 30.19
N LYS A 434 13.66 22.01 30.04
CA LYS A 434 14.30 21.33 28.90
C LYS A 434 14.48 19.85 29.20
N TYR A 435 14.08 19.01 28.26
CA TYR A 435 14.25 17.56 28.37
C TYR A 435 15.01 16.94 27.20
N GLY A 436 15.18 17.66 26.09
CA GLY A 436 15.96 17.21 24.93
C GLY A 436 16.59 18.37 24.17
N GLU A 437 17.65 18.05 23.42
CA GLU A 437 18.35 18.95 22.51
C GLU A 437 18.87 18.14 21.32
N ARG A 438 18.80 18.72 20.13
CA ARG A 438 19.42 18.22 18.91
C ARG A 438 20.33 19.29 18.37
N GLU A 439 21.56 18.93 18.11
CA GLU A 439 22.52 19.81 17.47
C GLU A 439 22.27 19.91 15.97
N ALA A 440 22.90 20.90 15.35
CA ALA A 440 22.99 21.00 13.90
C ALA A 440 23.75 19.78 13.34
N GLY A 441 23.16 19.12 12.35
CA GLY A 441 23.81 18.06 11.59
C GLY A 441 24.90 18.58 10.65
N GLU A 442 25.57 17.68 9.94
CA GLU A 442 26.54 18.04 8.91
C GLU A 442 25.85 18.69 7.68
N ARG A 443 26.60 19.48 6.92
CA ARG A 443 26.18 19.99 5.61
C ARG A 443 25.92 18.82 4.66
N ILE A 444 24.75 18.80 4.02
CA ILE A 444 24.39 17.78 3.04
C ILE A 444 25.22 17.94 1.76
N SER A 445 25.32 16.87 0.97
CA SER A 445 26.03 16.90 -0.31
C SER A 445 25.35 17.85 -1.31
N PRO A 446 26.10 18.40 -2.29
CA PRO A 446 25.52 19.17 -3.39
C PRO A 446 24.41 18.42 -4.14
N GLN A 447 24.53 17.09 -4.24
CA GLN A 447 23.56 16.21 -4.90
C GLN A 447 22.24 16.13 -4.11
N GLU A 448 22.31 16.01 -2.78
CA GLU A 448 21.12 16.06 -1.95
C GLU A 448 20.50 17.47 -1.94
N ALA A 449 21.33 18.51 -1.89
CA ALA A 449 20.86 19.90 -2.00
C ALA A 449 20.18 20.16 -3.35
N ARG A 450 20.64 19.55 -4.43
CA ARG A 450 20.00 19.64 -5.75
C ARG A 450 18.55 19.17 -5.70
N LEU A 451 18.22 18.07 -5.01
CA LEU A 451 16.82 17.64 -4.83
C LEU A 451 15.97 18.69 -4.13
N ARG A 452 16.51 19.30 -3.07
CA ARG A 452 15.82 20.31 -2.28
C ARG A 452 15.62 21.61 -3.08
N LEU A 453 16.59 21.95 -3.92
CA LEU A 453 16.65 23.21 -4.65
C LEU A 453 16.02 23.19 -6.04
N LEU A 454 15.76 22.01 -6.61
CA LEU A 454 15.09 21.87 -7.92
C LEU A 454 13.81 22.72 -8.06
N PRO A 455 12.95 22.86 -7.03
CA PRO A 455 11.77 23.74 -7.08
C PRO A 455 12.10 25.24 -6.95
N GLU A 456 13.22 25.59 -6.31
CA GLU A 456 13.55 26.97 -5.89
C GLU A 456 14.48 27.70 -6.87
N ILE A 457 15.31 26.95 -7.59
CA ILE A 457 16.19 27.52 -8.62
C ILE A 457 15.29 28.08 -9.71
N ASP A 458 15.52 29.35 -10.07
CA ASP A 458 14.85 29.98 -11.20
C ASP A 458 15.27 29.27 -12.50
N SER A 459 14.62 28.14 -12.75
CA SER A 459 14.77 27.31 -13.94
C SER A 459 14.00 27.93 -15.11
N THR A 460 13.33 29.07 -14.93
CA THR A 460 12.55 29.74 -15.98
C THR A 460 13.36 29.97 -17.27
N PRO A 461 14.64 30.40 -17.24
CA PRO A 461 15.45 30.50 -18.45
C PRO A 461 15.72 29.15 -19.10
N LEU A 462 16.03 28.11 -18.30
CA LEU A 462 16.35 26.77 -18.77
C LEU A 462 15.12 26.06 -19.35
N LYS A 463 13.99 26.10 -18.63
CA LYS A 463 12.68 25.60 -19.06
C LYS A 463 12.20 26.30 -20.33
N ARG A 464 12.38 27.62 -20.42
CA ARG A 464 12.05 28.40 -21.62
C ARG A 464 12.90 27.98 -22.82
N ALA A 465 14.20 27.75 -22.62
CA ALA A 465 15.07 27.24 -23.68
C ALA A 465 14.66 25.83 -24.15
N ALA A 466 14.36 24.92 -23.21
CA ALA A 466 13.89 23.57 -23.54
C ALA A 466 12.57 23.60 -24.32
N ARG A 467 11.60 24.41 -23.87
CA ARG A 467 10.31 24.61 -24.53
C ARG A 467 10.46 25.23 -25.93
N GLU A 468 11.34 26.21 -26.08
CA GLU A 468 11.62 26.83 -27.38
C GLU A 468 12.23 25.82 -28.36
N LYS A 469 13.16 24.99 -27.89
CA LYS A 469 13.76 23.92 -28.70
C LYS A 469 12.71 22.91 -29.19
N LEU A 470 11.79 22.48 -28.33
CA LEU A 470 10.68 21.62 -28.73
C LEU A 470 9.73 22.30 -29.71
N ASN A 471 9.38 23.58 -29.49
CA ASN A 471 8.53 24.32 -30.42
C ASN A 471 9.17 24.44 -31.82
N GLN A 472 10.49 24.68 -31.88
CA GLN A 472 11.23 24.74 -33.15
C GLN A 472 11.25 23.36 -33.84
N ALA A 473 11.47 22.30 -33.08
CA ALA A 473 11.40 20.92 -33.57
C ALA A 473 10.00 20.60 -34.15
N ILE A 474 8.92 20.91 -33.41
CA ILE A 474 7.54 20.72 -33.90
C ILE A 474 7.30 21.54 -35.18
N ALA A 475 7.71 22.81 -35.20
CA ALA A 475 7.51 23.67 -36.36
C ALA A 475 8.24 23.18 -37.62
N SER A 476 9.37 22.49 -37.45
CA SER A 476 10.14 21.91 -38.56
C SER A 476 9.44 20.73 -39.25
N LEU A 477 8.52 20.05 -38.57
CA LEU A 477 7.78 18.90 -39.12
C LEU A 477 6.72 19.30 -40.16
N GLY A 478 6.21 20.53 -40.10
CA GLY A 478 5.16 21.02 -41.00
C GLY A 478 3.88 20.19 -40.85
N ASP A 479 3.41 19.61 -41.96
CA ASP A 479 2.24 18.71 -42.01
C ASP A 479 2.59 17.23 -41.71
N SER A 480 3.88 16.94 -41.44
CA SER A 480 4.35 15.57 -41.15
C SER A 480 4.11 15.21 -39.68
N THR A 481 3.90 13.94 -39.39
CA THR A 481 3.73 13.42 -38.02
C THR A 481 5.09 13.09 -37.39
N LEU A 482 5.13 12.93 -36.07
CA LEU A 482 6.30 12.34 -35.39
C LEU A 482 6.48 10.89 -35.81
N ALA A 483 5.42 10.22 -36.27
CA ALA A 483 5.50 8.86 -36.80
C ALA A 483 6.43 8.69 -38.00
N ASP A 484 6.59 9.72 -38.84
CA ASP A 484 7.38 9.67 -40.07
C ASP A 484 8.79 10.27 -39.93
N ALA A 485 9.09 10.91 -38.79
CA ALA A 485 10.37 11.57 -38.55
C ALA A 485 11.34 10.66 -37.77
N THR A 486 12.54 10.43 -38.31
CA THR A 486 13.59 9.66 -37.61
C THR A 486 14.54 10.55 -36.80
N GLN A 487 14.66 11.84 -37.17
CA GLN A 487 15.45 12.84 -36.46
C GLN A 487 14.84 14.21 -36.76
N VAL A 488 14.55 15.00 -35.72
CA VAL A 488 13.87 16.29 -35.83
C VAL A 488 14.77 17.36 -35.22
N ASP A 489 15.30 18.28 -36.03
CA ASP A 489 16.16 19.39 -35.62
C ASP A 489 17.17 19.08 -34.50
N GLY A 490 17.99 18.03 -34.69
CA GLY A 490 19.00 17.62 -33.71
C GLY A 490 18.44 16.97 -32.44
N LEU A 491 17.15 16.62 -32.43
CA LEU A 491 16.50 15.76 -31.44
C LEU A 491 16.18 14.40 -32.06
N GLU A 492 16.36 13.36 -31.27
CA GLU A 492 15.99 11.99 -31.62
C GLU A 492 14.51 11.75 -31.32
N VAL A 493 13.86 10.96 -32.16
CA VAL A 493 12.47 10.51 -31.98
C VAL A 493 12.50 9.14 -31.33
N TYR A 494 11.90 9.03 -30.16
CA TYR A 494 11.81 7.79 -29.40
C TYR A 494 10.44 7.15 -29.58
N GLU A 495 10.37 5.83 -29.55
CA GLU A 495 9.12 5.05 -29.60
C GLU A 495 8.96 4.25 -28.31
N THR A 496 7.74 4.21 -27.77
CA THR A 496 7.43 3.43 -26.56
C THR A 496 7.04 1.99 -26.93
N ASP A 497 7.22 1.08 -25.97
CA ASP A 497 6.47 -0.19 -25.96
C ASP A 497 5.01 0.04 -25.52
N TRP A 498 4.22 -1.04 -25.47
CA TRP A 498 2.89 -1.00 -24.86
C TRP A 498 2.98 -0.72 -23.35
N PHE A 499 2.33 0.36 -22.90
CA PHE A 499 2.37 0.80 -21.51
C PHE A 499 0.97 1.17 -20.98
N SER A 500 0.73 0.91 -19.69
CA SER A 500 -0.50 1.14 -18.94
C SER A 500 -0.22 2.16 -17.82
N ARG A 501 -1.25 2.49 -17.03
CA ARG A 501 -1.08 3.35 -15.85
C ARG A 501 -0.05 2.75 -14.87
N GLY A 502 1.09 3.43 -14.72
CA GLY A 502 2.18 3.04 -13.82
C GLY A 502 3.39 2.40 -14.50
N ASP A 503 3.24 2.01 -15.77
CA ASP A 503 4.32 1.45 -16.57
C ASP A 503 5.31 2.54 -17.00
N SER A 504 6.58 2.18 -17.20
CA SER A 504 7.55 3.07 -17.84
C SER A 504 7.35 3.03 -19.36
N PRO A 505 7.00 4.14 -20.02
CA PRO A 505 6.77 4.15 -21.46
C PRO A 505 8.08 3.99 -22.27
N HIS A 506 9.19 4.55 -21.79
CA HIS A 506 10.51 4.53 -22.45
C HIS A 506 11.62 4.93 -21.46
N PRO A 507 12.91 4.54 -21.60
CA PRO A 507 13.98 4.95 -20.67
C PRO A 507 14.05 6.47 -20.45
N LYS A 508 14.03 7.23 -21.55
CA LYS A 508 14.04 8.71 -21.56
C LYS A 508 12.80 9.37 -20.91
N ALA A 509 11.74 8.60 -20.65
CA ALA A 509 10.52 9.07 -20.02
C ALA A 509 10.22 8.33 -18.69
N ALA A 510 11.15 7.50 -18.20
CA ALA A 510 10.93 6.65 -17.03
C ALA A 510 10.69 7.45 -15.74
N ARG A 511 11.45 8.55 -15.59
CA ARG A 511 11.35 9.49 -14.46
C ARG A 511 10.06 10.33 -14.51
N ASP A 512 9.45 10.45 -15.70
CA ASP A 512 8.27 11.27 -15.99
C ASP A 512 7.04 10.44 -16.42
N ARG A 513 7.00 9.16 -16.04
CA ARG A 513 5.98 8.18 -16.47
C ARG A 513 4.54 8.63 -16.23
N TYR A 514 4.27 9.32 -15.12
CA TYR A 514 2.92 9.76 -14.76
C TYR A 514 2.42 10.96 -15.59
N PRO A 515 3.14 12.10 -15.67
CA PRO A 515 2.74 13.19 -16.55
C PRO A 515 2.69 12.76 -18.02
N PHE A 516 3.59 11.86 -18.44
CA PHE A 516 3.56 11.28 -19.79
C PHE A 516 2.29 10.46 -20.04
N TYR A 517 1.97 9.50 -19.16
CA TYR A 517 0.74 8.69 -19.26
C TYR A 517 -0.52 9.56 -19.26
N GLN A 518 -0.61 10.55 -18.37
CA GLN A 518 -1.78 11.44 -18.30
C GLN A 518 -2.02 12.26 -19.57
N ALA A 519 -0.96 12.63 -20.29
CA ALA A 519 -1.09 13.37 -21.53
C ALA A 519 -1.55 12.44 -22.67
N ILE A 520 -0.94 11.25 -22.76
CA ILE A 520 -1.27 10.24 -23.77
C ILE A 520 -2.69 9.69 -23.61
N SER A 521 -3.15 9.44 -22.39
CA SER A 521 -4.48 8.85 -22.15
C SER A 521 -5.66 9.74 -22.56
N LYS A 522 -5.41 11.01 -22.88
CA LYS A 522 -6.42 12.03 -23.23
C LYS A 522 -6.56 12.25 -24.75
N ILE A 523 -5.69 11.65 -25.55
CA ILE A 523 -5.64 11.84 -27.00
C ILE A 523 -5.99 10.54 -27.73
N ASN A 524 -6.37 10.65 -29.01
CA ASN A 524 -6.68 9.50 -29.87
C ASN A 524 -5.48 9.14 -30.76
N ALA A 525 -5.49 7.93 -31.32
CA ALA A 525 -4.46 7.48 -32.25
C ALA A 525 -4.27 8.47 -33.41
N GLY A 526 -3.02 8.80 -33.72
CA GLY A 526 -2.62 9.82 -34.71
C GLY A 526 -2.67 11.26 -34.22
N GLN A 527 -2.98 11.52 -32.95
CA GLN A 527 -2.94 12.87 -32.37
C GLN A 527 -1.64 13.10 -31.59
N THR A 528 -1.18 14.35 -31.56
CA THR A 528 -0.04 14.81 -30.76
C THR A 528 -0.53 15.53 -29.51
N THR A 529 0.22 15.39 -28.42
CA THR A 529 0.02 16.16 -27.19
C THR A 529 0.49 17.60 -27.36
N ASP A 530 0.01 18.50 -26.51
CA ASP A 530 0.77 19.72 -26.19
C ASP A 530 2.10 19.35 -25.52
N ILE A 531 2.98 20.34 -25.30
CA ILE A 531 4.23 20.12 -24.57
C ILE A 531 3.91 19.65 -23.14
N ILE A 532 4.32 18.42 -22.84
CA ILE A 532 4.26 17.80 -21.53
C ILE A 532 5.44 18.32 -20.71
N GLU A 533 5.16 18.93 -19.57
CA GLU A 533 6.19 19.34 -18.61
C GLU A 533 6.35 18.23 -17.56
N GLY A 534 7.50 17.57 -17.58
CA GLY A 534 7.92 16.62 -16.57
C GLY A 534 8.73 17.28 -15.45
N PHE A 535 9.26 16.45 -14.57
CA PHE A 535 10.12 16.80 -13.45
C PHE A 535 11.47 17.35 -13.91
N ALA A 536 12.14 16.65 -14.84
CA ALA A 536 13.46 17.04 -15.35
C ALA A 536 13.50 17.22 -16.88
N SER A 537 12.42 16.86 -17.58
CA SER A 537 12.36 16.88 -19.05
C SER A 537 11.05 17.45 -19.56
N PHE A 538 11.09 17.99 -20.78
CA PHE A 538 9.92 18.37 -21.55
C PHE A 538 9.73 17.39 -22.70
N PHE A 539 8.47 17.05 -22.99
CA PHE A 539 8.12 16.09 -24.03
C PHE A 539 7.05 16.61 -24.98
N VAL A 540 7.04 16.06 -26.18
CA VAL A 540 5.92 16.14 -27.12
C VAL A 540 5.71 14.73 -27.63
N ALA A 541 4.50 14.19 -27.50
CA ALA A 541 4.25 12.80 -27.82
C ALA A 541 3.07 12.65 -28.79
N GLU A 542 3.10 11.63 -29.63
CA GLU A 542 2.04 11.24 -30.55
C GLU A 542 1.57 9.82 -30.19
N LEU A 543 0.26 9.65 -30.04
CA LEU A 543 -0.31 8.32 -29.76
C LEU A 543 -0.37 7.49 -31.05
N ILE A 544 0.27 6.32 -31.05
CA ILE A 544 0.25 5.37 -32.17
C ILE A 544 -0.99 4.47 -32.09
N ASP A 545 -1.20 3.81 -30.94
CA ASP A 545 -2.26 2.80 -30.80
C ASP A 545 -2.71 2.60 -29.33
N LYS A 546 -3.93 2.07 -29.14
CA LYS A 546 -4.57 1.85 -27.83
C LYS A 546 -5.25 0.47 -27.76
N GLN A 547 -5.07 -0.23 -26.63
CA GLN A 547 -5.83 -1.43 -26.24
C GLN A 547 -6.70 -1.13 -25.02
N ASP A 548 -7.97 -1.53 -25.07
CA ASP A 548 -8.94 -1.30 -23.99
C ASP A 548 -8.86 -2.36 -22.88
N SER A 549 -9.30 -2.00 -21.68
CA SER A 549 -9.35 -2.91 -20.51
C SER A 549 -10.40 -4.02 -20.67
N ARG A 550 -10.15 -5.21 -20.09
CA ARG A 550 -11.11 -6.34 -20.07
C ARG A 550 -11.17 -7.04 -18.72
N GLN A 551 -12.30 -7.68 -18.44
CA GLN A 551 -12.53 -8.49 -17.23
C GLN A 551 -12.07 -9.95 -17.45
N GLN A 552 -11.47 -10.58 -16.45
CA GLN A 552 -11.10 -12.01 -16.46
C GLN A 552 -12.23 -12.88 -15.87
N ASP A 553 -12.43 -14.07 -16.43
CA ASP A 553 -13.52 -14.99 -16.11
C ASP A 553 -13.21 -15.93 -14.93
N PHE A 554 -14.25 -16.51 -14.30
CA PHE A 554 -14.11 -17.37 -13.12
C PHE A 554 -13.14 -18.55 -13.31
N GLU A 555 -13.24 -19.23 -14.45
CA GLU A 555 -12.38 -20.39 -14.71
C GLU A 555 -10.91 -19.99 -14.89
N GLU A 556 -10.64 -18.75 -15.30
CA GLU A 556 -9.27 -18.23 -15.43
C GLU A 556 -8.62 -17.98 -14.07
N VAL A 557 -9.39 -17.73 -13.01
CA VAL A 557 -8.90 -17.37 -11.67
C VAL A 557 -9.36 -18.29 -10.53
N ARG A 558 -9.98 -19.43 -10.85
CA ARG A 558 -10.61 -20.36 -9.89
C ARG A 558 -9.69 -20.79 -8.74
N SER A 559 -8.43 -21.10 -9.03
CA SER A 559 -7.45 -21.52 -8.01
C SER A 559 -7.14 -20.41 -7.00
N GLU A 560 -7.16 -19.15 -7.43
CA GLU A 560 -6.92 -17.99 -6.56
C GLU A 560 -8.11 -17.78 -5.62
N VAL A 561 -9.33 -17.98 -6.14
CA VAL A 561 -10.59 -17.88 -5.39
C VAL A 561 -10.72 -19.00 -4.33
N GLU A 562 -10.29 -20.22 -4.64
CA GLU A 562 -10.29 -21.34 -3.69
C GLU A 562 -9.39 -21.10 -2.47
N SER A 563 -8.17 -20.66 -2.74
CA SER A 563 -7.20 -20.32 -1.69
C SER A 563 -7.74 -19.24 -0.75
N ALA A 564 -8.38 -18.21 -1.31
CA ALA A 564 -8.96 -17.11 -0.54
C ALA A 564 -10.10 -17.57 0.39
N LEU A 565 -11.01 -18.45 -0.09
CA LEU A 565 -12.15 -18.91 0.69
C LEU A 565 -11.76 -19.85 1.84
N ARG A 566 -10.80 -20.75 1.61
CA ARG A 566 -10.29 -21.68 2.64
C ARG A 566 -9.75 -20.93 3.84
N THR A 567 -8.94 -19.91 3.57
CA THR A 567 -8.31 -19.03 4.57
C THR A 567 -9.36 -18.33 5.43
N LYS A 568 -10.42 -17.78 4.81
CA LYS A 568 -11.52 -17.10 5.51
C LYS A 568 -12.23 -18.00 6.53
N LYS A 569 -12.64 -19.21 6.12
CA LYS A 569 -13.36 -20.16 6.99
C LYS A 569 -12.50 -20.70 8.14
N ALA A 570 -11.21 -20.91 7.90
CA ALA A 570 -10.28 -21.39 8.93
C ALA A 570 -10.16 -20.37 10.08
N SER A 571 -10.08 -19.08 9.73
CA SER A 571 -10.02 -17.98 10.70
C SER A 571 -11.29 -17.86 11.57
N GLU A 572 -12.48 -18.14 11.02
CA GLU A 572 -13.75 -18.10 11.76
C GLU A 572 -13.84 -19.22 12.82
N MET A 573 -13.40 -20.44 12.48
CA MET A 573 -13.39 -21.56 13.42
C MET A 573 -12.46 -21.29 14.62
N ALA A 574 -11.30 -20.70 14.35
CA ALA A 574 -10.32 -20.36 15.36
C ALA A 574 -10.86 -19.37 16.41
N ARG A 575 -11.52 -18.30 15.97
CA ARG A 575 -12.15 -17.31 16.86
C ARG A 575 -13.20 -17.91 17.80
N LYS A 576 -14.04 -18.83 17.28
CA LYS A 576 -15.08 -19.48 18.08
C LYS A 576 -14.50 -20.35 19.20
N ALA A 577 -13.42 -21.07 18.90
CA ALA A 577 -12.72 -21.89 19.89
C ALA A 577 -12.08 -21.03 21.00
N ALA A 578 -11.48 -19.88 20.64
CA ALA A 578 -10.89 -18.96 21.60
C ALA A 578 -11.92 -18.36 22.58
N GLN A 579 -13.09 -17.98 22.07
CA GLN A 579 -14.19 -17.46 22.90
C GLN A 579 -14.70 -18.49 23.90
N GLU A 580 -14.94 -19.72 23.46
CA GLU A 580 -15.38 -20.79 24.35
C GLU A 580 -14.34 -21.06 25.46
N ALA A 581 -13.05 -21.05 25.13
CA ALA A 581 -11.97 -21.21 26.10
C ALA A 581 -11.99 -20.11 27.17
N ALA A 582 -12.15 -18.84 26.76
CA ALA A 582 -12.20 -17.70 27.67
C ALA A 582 -13.39 -17.77 28.64
N ASP A 583 -14.57 -18.14 28.14
CA ASP A 583 -15.78 -18.21 28.94
C ASP A 583 -15.68 -19.32 30.00
N LEU A 584 -15.02 -20.43 29.67
CA LEU A 584 -14.76 -21.51 30.63
C LEU A 584 -13.73 -21.13 31.69
N ILE A 585 -12.69 -20.38 31.32
CA ILE A 585 -11.72 -19.83 32.29
C ILE A 585 -12.41 -18.86 33.25
N ARG A 586 -13.22 -17.94 32.73
CA ARG A 586 -13.99 -16.99 33.55
C ARG A 586 -14.98 -17.68 34.48
N ALA A 587 -15.56 -18.80 34.04
CA ALA A 587 -16.45 -19.64 34.85
C ALA A 587 -15.71 -20.57 35.83
N GLY A 588 -14.37 -20.56 35.86
CA GLY A 588 -13.55 -21.46 36.67
C GLY A 588 -13.70 -22.94 36.30
N SER A 589 -14.24 -23.24 35.11
CA SER A 589 -14.46 -24.60 34.61
C SER A 589 -13.31 -25.12 33.75
N LEU A 590 -12.32 -24.26 33.46
CA LEU A 590 -11.09 -24.57 32.75
C LEU A 590 -9.96 -23.71 33.33
N GLU A 591 -8.85 -24.33 33.72
CA GLU A 591 -7.63 -23.58 34.09
C GLU A 591 -6.90 -23.10 32.82
N PHE A 592 -6.15 -22.00 32.91
CA PHE A 592 -5.41 -21.45 31.76
C PHE A 592 -4.48 -22.50 31.12
N GLU A 593 -3.83 -23.33 31.94
CA GLU A 593 -2.94 -24.42 31.49
C GLU A 593 -3.68 -25.55 30.76
N GLY A 594 -5.01 -25.67 30.90
CA GLY A 594 -5.84 -26.71 30.28
C GLY A 594 -6.31 -26.39 28.85
N VAL A 595 -6.07 -25.18 28.34
CA VAL A 595 -6.58 -24.73 27.03
C VAL A 595 -6.01 -25.58 25.88
N ALA A 596 -4.71 -25.89 25.89
CA ALA A 596 -4.07 -26.68 24.85
C ALA A 596 -4.71 -28.06 24.66
N GLU A 597 -4.91 -28.79 25.76
CA GLU A 597 -5.45 -30.15 25.74
C GLU A 597 -6.88 -30.18 25.17
N LYS A 598 -7.73 -29.23 25.57
CA LYS A 598 -9.13 -29.20 25.14
C LYS A 598 -9.29 -28.93 23.65
N TYR A 599 -8.50 -28.01 23.10
CA TYR A 599 -8.66 -27.55 21.71
C TYR A 599 -7.65 -28.15 20.73
N GLY A 600 -6.75 -29.01 21.22
CA GLY A 600 -5.70 -29.63 20.41
C GLY A 600 -4.69 -28.61 19.90
N LEU A 601 -4.38 -27.60 20.72
CA LEU A 601 -3.37 -26.58 20.41
C LEU A 601 -2.02 -26.96 21.01
N SER A 602 -0.97 -26.29 20.53
CA SER A 602 0.30 -26.25 21.26
C SER A 602 0.13 -25.52 22.60
N GLY A 603 1.01 -25.80 23.56
CA GLY A 603 1.05 -25.09 24.86
C GLY A 603 1.18 -23.56 24.71
N PRO A 604 1.00 -22.80 25.80
CA PRO A 604 1.04 -21.35 25.73
C PRO A 604 2.45 -20.90 25.37
N THR A 605 2.54 -19.84 24.58
CA THR A 605 3.79 -19.18 24.27
C THR A 605 4.10 -18.19 25.39
N GLU A 606 5.25 -18.35 26.05
CA GLU A 606 5.77 -17.37 27.00
C GLU A 606 6.48 -16.24 26.25
N TYR A 607 6.18 -15.00 26.64
CA TYR A 607 6.86 -13.80 26.18
C TYR A 607 7.38 -13.05 27.40
N LYS A 608 8.69 -12.80 27.47
CA LYS A 608 9.33 -12.05 28.55
C LYS A 608 9.85 -10.72 28.05
N GLY A 609 9.84 -9.71 28.92
CA GLY A 609 10.40 -8.39 28.61
C GLY A 609 9.59 -7.57 27.59
N LEU A 610 8.27 -7.74 27.49
CA LEU A 610 7.40 -6.96 26.58
C LEU A 610 7.40 -5.48 26.98
N ARG A 611 7.55 -4.53 26.05
CA ARG A 611 7.66 -3.08 26.37
C ARG A 611 6.48 -2.24 25.85
N ASN A 612 6.09 -1.16 26.57
CA ASN A 612 4.93 -0.28 26.27
C ASN A 612 5.27 0.85 25.26
N PRO A 613 4.32 1.26 24.42
CA PRO A 613 4.35 0.99 22.99
C PRO A 613 5.31 1.90 22.20
N SER A 614 6.30 1.29 21.56
CA SER A 614 6.78 1.69 20.23
C SER A 614 7.42 0.49 19.51
N GLY A 615 6.86 0.10 18.35
CA GLY A 615 7.45 -0.91 17.44
C GLY A 615 7.10 -2.39 17.66
N GLU A 616 7.57 -3.23 16.74
CA GLU A 616 7.46 -4.70 16.73
C GLU A 616 8.29 -5.29 17.88
N GLN A 617 7.63 -5.80 18.92
CA GLN A 617 8.29 -6.38 20.08
C GLN A 617 8.74 -7.82 19.78
N ARG A 618 9.93 -8.21 20.25
CA ARG A 618 10.41 -9.59 20.17
C ARG A 618 10.76 -10.12 21.55
N ALA A 619 10.18 -11.26 21.92
CA ALA A 619 10.61 -12.03 23.09
C ALA A 619 11.22 -13.35 22.61
N GLU A 620 12.45 -13.65 23.03
CA GLU A 620 13.16 -14.89 22.69
C GLU A 620 13.18 -15.18 21.16
N ASN A 621 13.46 -14.15 20.34
CA ASN A 621 13.46 -14.19 18.87
C ASN A 621 12.08 -14.41 18.20
N ARG A 622 10.96 -14.22 18.90
CA ARG A 622 9.61 -14.30 18.33
C ARG A 622 8.94 -12.94 18.29
N VAL A 623 8.40 -12.57 17.13
CA VAL A 623 7.56 -11.38 16.97
C VAL A 623 6.29 -11.52 17.80
N VAL A 624 6.01 -10.50 18.61
CA VAL A 624 4.85 -10.45 19.51
C VAL A 624 3.81 -9.54 18.91
N ASP A 625 2.57 -10.02 18.86
CA ASP A 625 1.47 -9.23 18.33
C ASP A 625 1.19 -7.99 19.19
N ARG A 626 0.91 -6.86 18.54
CA ARG A 626 0.69 -5.58 19.22
C ARG A 626 -0.49 -5.63 20.20
N GLU A 627 -1.53 -6.40 19.91
CA GLU A 627 -2.67 -6.54 20.82
C GLU A 627 -2.30 -7.28 22.10
N ILE A 628 -1.34 -8.21 22.05
CA ILE A 628 -0.78 -8.86 23.25
C ILE A 628 -0.06 -7.81 24.10
N VAL A 629 0.78 -6.98 23.47
CA VAL A 629 1.55 -5.93 24.17
C VAL A 629 0.61 -4.88 24.78
N ASN A 630 -0.31 -4.32 24.01
CA ASN A 630 -1.24 -3.28 24.47
C ASN A 630 -2.01 -3.73 25.72
N ARG A 631 -2.51 -4.97 25.69
CA ARG A 631 -3.27 -5.54 26.79
C ARG A 631 -2.39 -5.79 28.00
N ALA A 632 -1.19 -6.36 27.80
CA ALA A 632 -0.25 -6.66 28.88
C ALA A 632 0.07 -5.46 29.79
N PHE A 633 0.05 -4.24 29.24
CA PHE A 633 0.30 -3.00 30.00
C PHE A 633 -0.94 -2.40 30.66
N THR A 634 -2.14 -2.92 30.36
CA THR A 634 -3.40 -2.55 31.00
C THR A 634 -3.96 -3.65 31.92
N THR A 635 -3.40 -4.85 31.87
CA THR A 635 -3.76 -5.99 32.73
C THR A 635 -2.88 -6.02 33.98
N ASP A 636 -3.47 -6.36 35.12
CA ASP A 636 -2.74 -6.57 36.37
C ASP A 636 -2.01 -7.94 36.38
N GLU A 637 -0.94 -8.04 37.15
CA GLU A 637 -0.17 -9.28 37.30
C GLU A 637 -1.06 -10.44 37.78
N GLY A 638 -1.05 -11.55 37.05
CA GLY A 638 -1.79 -12.78 37.35
C GLY A 638 -3.16 -12.89 36.67
N GLU A 639 -3.71 -11.82 36.09
CA GLU A 639 -5.02 -11.85 35.41
C GLU A 639 -4.95 -12.42 33.99
N VAL A 640 -6.05 -13.06 33.56
CA VAL A 640 -6.23 -13.61 32.21
C VAL A 640 -7.15 -12.69 31.40
N GLU A 641 -6.70 -12.30 30.21
CA GLU A 641 -7.40 -11.41 29.30
C GLU A 641 -7.67 -12.07 27.94
N GLY A 642 -8.85 -11.81 27.37
CA GLY A 642 -9.26 -12.24 26.03
C GLY A 642 -10.62 -12.97 25.94
N PRO A 643 -11.00 -13.47 24.75
CA PRO A 643 -10.15 -13.50 23.56
C PRO A 643 -10.03 -12.13 22.88
N PHE A 644 -8.97 -11.93 22.12
CA PHE A 644 -8.78 -10.78 21.22
C PHE A 644 -8.07 -11.24 19.95
N ASP A 645 -8.21 -10.51 18.86
CA ASP A 645 -7.60 -10.89 17.58
C ASP A 645 -6.16 -10.43 17.46
N THR A 646 -5.29 -11.31 16.99
CA THR A 646 -3.88 -11.06 16.63
C THR A 646 -3.64 -11.48 15.17
N LEU A 647 -2.54 -11.06 14.56
CA LEU A 647 -2.09 -11.50 13.23
C LEU A 647 -1.94 -13.03 13.15
N ALA A 648 -1.58 -13.67 14.26
CA ALA A 648 -1.41 -15.11 14.33
C ALA A 648 -2.73 -15.86 14.58
N GLY A 649 -3.82 -15.17 14.92
CA GLY A 649 -5.12 -15.78 15.23
C GLY A 649 -5.81 -15.14 16.44
N SER A 650 -6.87 -15.78 16.93
CA SER A 650 -7.57 -15.30 18.14
C SER A 650 -6.81 -15.76 19.39
N THR A 651 -6.62 -14.89 20.39
CA THR A 651 -5.61 -15.07 21.43
C THR A 651 -6.17 -14.88 22.84
N LEU A 652 -5.71 -15.70 23.78
CA LEU A 652 -5.91 -15.56 25.24
C LEU A 652 -4.57 -15.37 25.92
N MET A 653 -4.46 -14.43 26.85
CA MET A 653 -3.19 -14.03 27.47
C MET A 653 -3.31 -13.93 28.99
N LYS A 654 -2.22 -14.19 29.72
CA LYS A 654 -2.07 -13.95 31.16
C LYS A 654 -0.80 -13.16 31.45
N VAL A 655 -0.86 -12.10 32.27
CA VAL A 655 0.35 -11.37 32.73
C VAL A 655 1.03 -12.12 33.87
N THR A 656 2.34 -12.31 33.78
CA THR A 656 3.15 -13.09 34.72
C THR A 656 4.20 -12.26 35.48
N ALA A 657 4.62 -11.08 35.01
CA ALA A 657 5.50 -10.15 35.75
C ALA A 657 5.45 -8.69 35.24
N VAL A 658 5.90 -7.72 36.06
CA VAL A 658 5.90 -6.26 35.80
C VAL A 658 7.26 -5.61 36.14
N HIS A 659 7.85 -4.83 35.23
CA HIS A 659 9.07 -4.03 35.39
C HIS A 659 8.86 -2.56 34.96
N GLU A 660 9.57 -1.60 35.60
CA GLU A 660 9.37 -0.14 35.42
C GLU A 660 10.48 0.57 34.60
N GLU A 661 10.18 1.77 34.08
CA GLU A 661 11.03 2.58 33.19
C GLU A 661 12.28 3.20 33.86
N ARG A 662 13.42 3.27 33.15
CA ARG A 662 14.64 3.99 33.60
C ARG A 662 15.57 4.43 32.45
N LEU A 663 16.36 5.49 32.64
CA LEU A 663 17.37 5.94 31.65
C LEU A 663 18.79 5.49 32.06
N PRO A 664 19.59 4.86 31.17
CA PRO A 664 20.98 4.49 31.41
C PRO A 664 21.95 5.68 31.22
N GLU A 665 23.16 5.60 31.81
CA GLU A 665 24.23 6.59 31.59
C GLU A 665 25.03 6.27 30.32
N LEU A 666 25.69 7.26 29.70
CA LEU A 666 26.49 7.05 28.48
C LEU A 666 27.62 6.04 28.70
N GLU A 667 28.22 6.02 29.89
CA GLU A 667 29.25 5.03 30.25
C GLU A 667 28.70 3.59 30.22
N ASP A 668 27.41 3.41 30.54
CA ASP A 668 26.75 2.10 30.55
C ASP A 668 26.45 1.58 29.13
N VAL A 669 26.37 2.46 28.12
CA VAL A 669 25.98 2.14 26.73
C VAL A 669 26.98 2.65 25.67
N HIS A 670 28.20 3.01 26.06
CA HIS A 670 29.16 3.70 25.19
C HIS A 670 29.45 2.94 23.88
N ASP A 671 29.72 1.64 23.98
CA ASP A 671 30.04 0.81 22.82
C ASP A 671 28.84 0.69 21.85
N GLU A 672 27.63 0.55 22.40
CA GLU A 672 26.37 0.49 21.65
C GLU A 672 26.13 1.81 20.89
N VAL A 673 26.37 2.94 21.57
CA VAL A 673 26.25 4.28 21.00
C VAL A 673 27.24 4.47 19.85
N ALA A 674 28.48 4.05 20.04
CA ALA A 674 29.52 4.16 19.02
C ALA A 674 29.25 3.29 17.79
N GLU A 675 28.70 2.11 17.99
CA GLU A 675 28.30 1.21 16.91
C GLU A 675 27.13 1.79 16.10
N GLN A 676 26.06 2.21 16.77
CA GLN A 676 24.89 2.80 16.10
C GLN A 676 25.23 4.08 15.33
N TYR A 677 26.10 4.94 15.88
CA TYR A 677 26.59 6.11 15.16
C TYR A 677 27.34 5.74 13.87
N ARG A 678 28.29 4.79 13.95
CA ARG A 678 29.05 4.32 12.79
C ARG A 678 28.14 3.76 11.71
N ALA A 679 27.17 2.93 12.13
CA ALA A 679 26.17 2.34 11.26
C ALA A 679 25.38 3.42 10.51
N LYS A 680 24.84 4.42 11.21
CA LYS A 680 24.04 5.49 10.59
C LYS A 680 24.86 6.38 9.65
N ARG A 681 26.10 6.68 10.02
CA ARG A 681 27.00 7.46 9.17
C ARG A 681 27.40 6.69 7.90
N ALA A 682 27.66 5.39 8.02
CA ALA A 682 28.01 4.54 6.89
C ALA A 682 26.82 4.33 5.93
N GLU A 683 25.59 4.24 6.45
CA GLU A 683 24.35 4.21 5.65
C GLU A 683 24.21 5.46 4.78
N ARG A 684 24.39 6.64 5.37
CA ARG A 684 24.37 7.91 4.64
C ARG A 684 25.42 7.96 3.53
N LEU A 685 26.66 7.55 3.82
CA LEU A 685 27.74 7.51 2.83
C LEU A 685 27.41 6.57 1.67
N ALA A 686 26.92 5.35 1.94
CA ALA A 686 26.53 4.41 0.89
C ALA A 686 25.43 4.99 -0.01
N ARG A 687 24.43 5.64 0.58
CA ARG A 687 23.33 6.30 -0.15
C ARG A 687 23.85 7.44 -1.04
N GLU A 688 24.69 8.31 -0.49
CA GLU A 688 25.30 9.43 -1.23
C GLU A 688 26.07 8.93 -2.45
N LYS A 689 26.86 7.87 -2.30
CA LYS A 689 27.67 7.30 -3.38
C LYS A 689 26.84 6.75 -4.55
N VAL A 690 25.70 6.09 -4.29
CA VAL A 690 24.82 5.61 -5.37
C VAL A 690 24.05 6.77 -6.02
N LEU A 691 23.68 7.79 -5.25
CA LEU A 691 23.06 8.99 -5.80
C LEU A 691 23.99 9.73 -6.75
N ASP A 692 25.29 9.81 -6.44
CA ASP A 692 26.29 10.40 -7.33
C ASP A 692 26.27 9.74 -8.73
N VAL A 693 26.19 8.40 -8.78
CA VAL A 693 26.03 7.64 -10.04
C VAL A 693 24.71 7.99 -10.73
N TRP A 694 23.59 8.02 -9.99
CA TRP A 694 22.27 8.28 -10.54
C TRP A 694 22.14 9.66 -11.20
N TYR A 695 22.73 10.69 -10.59
CA TYR A 695 22.70 12.06 -11.12
C TYR A 695 23.49 12.22 -12.41
N ASP A 696 24.61 11.50 -12.51
CA ASP A 696 25.49 11.61 -13.65
C ASP A 696 25.05 10.73 -14.84
N LEU A 697 24.00 9.91 -14.69
CA LEU A 697 23.43 9.12 -15.80
C LEU A 697 23.18 9.97 -17.05
N ASP A 698 22.48 11.11 -16.90
CA ASP A 698 22.13 11.98 -18.04
C ASP A 698 23.37 12.56 -18.73
N ARG A 699 24.48 12.76 -17.98
CA ARG A 699 25.77 13.25 -18.52
C ARG A 699 26.51 12.20 -19.32
N TYR A 700 26.18 10.92 -19.14
CA TYR A 700 26.86 9.78 -19.75
C TYR A 700 25.93 8.94 -20.64
N ASP A 701 25.06 9.60 -21.41
CA ASP A 701 24.13 8.98 -22.36
C ASP A 701 23.15 7.98 -21.70
N ASP A 702 22.76 8.23 -20.46
CA ASP A 702 22.00 7.32 -19.59
C ASP A 702 22.71 5.99 -19.32
N SER A 703 24.01 5.84 -19.59
CA SER A 703 24.72 4.58 -19.39
C SER A 703 25.14 4.40 -17.93
N LEU A 704 24.57 3.39 -17.26
CA LEU A 704 24.93 3.04 -15.88
C LEU A 704 26.41 2.66 -15.77
N LYS A 705 26.92 1.86 -16.71
CA LYS A 705 28.34 1.45 -16.78
C LYS A 705 29.30 2.64 -16.83
N LYS A 706 29.02 3.65 -17.67
CA LYS A 706 29.88 4.86 -17.77
C LYS A 706 29.79 5.73 -16.52
N ALA A 707 28.59 5.94 -15.99
CA ALA A 707 28.39 6.73 -14.79
C ALA A 707 29.05 6.07 -13.56
N ALA A 708 28.92 4.74 -13.42
CA ALA A 708 29.53 3.97 -12.35
C ALA A 708 31.06 4.04 -12.37
N GLU A 709 31.69 3.96 -13.55
CA GLU A 709 33.15 4.02 -13.70
C GLU A 709 33.74 5.32 -13.13
N VAL A 710 33.07 6.46 -13.35
CA VAL A 710 33.48 7.78 -12.86
C VAL A 710 33.47 7.85 -11.33
N HIS A 711 32.52 7.18 -10.70
CA HIS A 711 32.35 7.13 -9.25
C HIS A 711 33.00 5.90 -8.60
N HIS A 712 33.82 5.16 -9.36
CA HIS A 712 34.54 3.98 -8.91
C HIS A 712 33.64 2.85 -8.39
N PHE A 713 32.47 2.68 -9.02
CA PHE A 713 31.59 1.54 -8.79
C PHE A 713 31.83 0.43 -9.80
N ASP A 714 31.82 -0.81 -9.31
CA ASP A 714 31.69 -1.99 -10.16
C ASP A 714 30.23 -2.19 -10.58
N VAL A 715 30.02 -2.49 -11.86
CA VAL A 715 28.70 -2.86 -12.39
C VAL A 715 28.63 -4.37 -12.55
N GLU A 716 27.63 -4.97 -11.92
CA GLU A 716 27.31 -6.38 -12.07
C GLU A 716 26.12 -6.55 -13.03
N THR A 717 26.06 -7.67 -13.75
CA THR A 717 24.96 -8.01 -14.67
C THR A 717 24.30 -9.31 -14.24
N SER A 718 22.98 -9.32 -14.14
CA SER A 718 22.22 -10.52 -13.78
C SER A 718 22.22 -11.58 -14.90
N ASP A 719 21.92 -12.83 -14.53
CA ASP A 719 21.46 -13.83 -15.50
C ASP A 719 20.05 -13.47 -16.02
N PHE A 720 19.59 -14.17 -17.06
CA PHE A 720 18.24 -13.99 -17.59
C PHE A 720 17.16 -14.42 -16.59
N PHE A 721 16.12 -13.59 -16.47
CA PHE A 721 14.92 -13.91 -15.68
C PHE A 721 13.64 -13.44 -16.38
N GLN A 722 12.51 -14.08 -16.06
CA GLN A 722 11.20 -13.70 -16.60
C GLN A 722 10.46 -12.71 -15.70
N PRO A 723 9.54 -11.90 -16.25
CA PRO A 723 8.61 -11.09 -15.45
C PRO A 723 7.81 -11.98 -14.49
N GLY A 724 8.01 -11.78 -13.18
CA GLY A 724 7.38 -12.58 -12.14
C GLY A 724 8.31 -13.60 -11.47
N GLU A 725 9.47 -13.89 -12.03
CA GLU A 725 10.52 -14.66 -11.36
C GLU A 725 11.38 -13.73 -10.45
N PRO A 726 12.09 -14.30 -9.45
CA PRO A 726 13.16 -13.57 -8.75
C PRO A 726 14.27 -13.14 -9.71
N VAL A 727 14.88 -11.99 -9.44
CA VAL A 727 16.09 -11.57 -10.18
C VAL A 727 17.27 -12.40 -9.67
N PRO A 728 18.03 -13.10 -10.54
CA PRO A 728 19.21 -13.86 -10.15
C PRO A 728 20.20 -12.98 -9.39
N GLY A 729 20.65 -13.45 -8.23
CA GLY A 729 21.48 -12.66 -7.30
C GLY A 729 20.69 -11.92 -6.21
N PHE A 730 19.35 -11.88 -6.29
CA PHE A 730 18.50 -11.17 -5.33
C PHE A 730 17.45 -12.07 -4.68
N PRO A 731 17.04 -11.78 -3.42
CA PRO A 731 15.91 -12.46 -2.77
C PRO A 731 14.59 -12.30 -3.54
N SER A 732 13.71 -13.30 -3.47
CA SER A 732 12.40 -13.28 -4.16
C SER A 732 11.47 -12.13 -3.74
N ASN A 733 11.67 -11.59 -2.54
CA ASN A 733 10.92 -10.47 -1.95
C ASN A 733 11.65 -9.12 -2.06
N SER A 734 12.78 -9.06 -2.77
CA SER A 734 13.57 -7.83 -2.94
C SER A 734 12.81 -6.76 -3.72
N VAL A 735 12.98 -5.50 -3.33
CA VAL A 735 12.48 -4.32 -4.07
C VAL A 735 13.04 -4.30 -5.50
N VAL A 736 14.24 -4.88 -5.70
CA VAL A 736 14.91 -5.00 -7.01
C VAL A 736 14.05 -5.76 -8.01
N ARG A 737 13.33 -6.81 -7.60
CA ARG A 737 12.44 -7.55 -8.49
C ARG A 737 11.34 -6.65 -9.06
N TYR A 738 10.70 -5.85 -8.22
CA TYR A 738 9.62 -4.96 -8.64
C TYR A 738 10.13 -3.83 -9.53
N ALA A 739 11.29 -3.27 -9.18
CA ALA A 739 11.92 -2.24 -9.98
C ALA A 739 12.35 -2.77 -11.35
N ALA A 740 12.97 -3.96 -11.40
CA ALA A 740 13.44 -4.60 -12.62
C ALA A 740 12.29 -4.91 -13.60
N ILE A 741 11.13 -5.39 -13.10
CA ILE A 741 9.92 -5.59 -13.92
C ILE A 741 9.43 -4.27 -14.55
N GLY A 742 9.67 -3.14 -13.89
CA GLY A 742 9.37 -1.81 -14.41
C GLY A 742 10.28 -1.34 -15.56
N LEU A 743 11.45 -1.97 -15.75
CA LEU A 743 12.44 -1.60 -16.77
C LEU A 743 12.09 -2.29 -18.10
N ARG A 744 11.04 -1.83 -18.77
CA ARG A 744 10.43 -2.56 -19.90
C ARG A 744 11.22 -2.58 -21.20
N VAL A 745 12.24 -1.74 -21.28
CA VAL A 745 12.96 -1.30 -22.49
C VAL A 745 14.43 -1.20 -22.14
N GLU A 746 15.30 -1.67 -23.04
CA GLU A 746 16.76 -1.65 -22.84
C GLU A 746 17.25 -0.23 -22.55
N GLY A 747 18.16 -0.09 -21.59
CA GLY A 747 18.65 1.19 -21.11
C GLY A 747 17.76 1.90 -20.07
N ALA A 748 16.54 1.41 -19.77
CA ALA A 748 15.73 2.00 -18.69
C ALA A 748 16.43 1.85 -17.35
N THR A 749 16.56 2.95 -16.62
CA THR A 749 17.16 2.99 -15.29
C THR A 749 16.10 3.13 -14.19
N SER A 750 16.31 2.47 -13.06
CA SER A 750 15.48 2.69 -11.87
C SER A 750 15.74 4.07 -11.24
N THR A 751 14.91 4.45 -10.28
CA THR A 751 15.33 5.42 -9.26
C THR A 751 16.31 4.75 -8.30
N LEU A 752 16.91 5.53 -7.38
CA LEU A 752 17.55 4.95 -6.21
C LEU A 752 16.57 3.97 -5.54
N LEU A 753 17.01 2.74 -5.34
CA LEU A 753 16.26 1.74 -4.60
C LEU A 753 16.94 1.54 -3.26
N GLU A 754 16.12 1.56 -2.23
CA GLU A 754 16.51 1.24 -0.86
C GLU A 754 15.90 -0.12 -0.58
N ASP A 755 16.73 -1.16 -0.58
CA ASP A 755 16.27 -2.52 -0.29
C ASP A 755 16.70 -2.88 1.14
N PRO A 756 15.77 -2.91 2.11
CA PRO A 756 16.05 -3.45 3.43
C PRO A 756 16.21 -4.96 3.25
N LEU A 757 17.44 -5.42 3.01
CA LEU A 757 17.67 -6.84 2.78
C LEU A 757 17.19 -7.61 4.01
N ASN A 758 16.15 -8.42 3.85
CA ASN A 758 15.76 -9.39 4.85
C ASN A 758 16.69 -10.62 4.72
N LEU A 759 17.99 -10.39 4.95
CA LEU A 759 18.96 -11.47 5.08
C LEU A 759 18.66 -12.18 6.40
N GLN A 760 18.03 -13.35 6.27
CA GLN A 760 17.92 -14.36 7.32
C GLN A 760 19.32 -14.83 7.70
N ASN A 761 20.07 -14.02 8.45
CA ASN A 761 21.21 -14.44 9.26
C ASN A 761 21.34 -13.48 10.44
N GLN A 762 21.49 -14.09 11.61
CA GLN A 762 21.36 -13.50 12.94
C GLN A 762 22.67 -12.95 13.51
N GLU A 763 23.64 -12.58 12.67
CA GLU A 763 24.93 -12.10 13.15
C GLU A 763 25.24 -10.70 12.60
N GLN A 764 25.35 -9.77 13.56
CA GLN A 764 25.92 -8.41 13.53
C GLN A 764 24.98 -7.25 13.19
N ASP A 765 25.02 -6.25 14.10
CA ASP A 765 24.28 -4.98 14.15
C ASP A 765 24.69 -3.97 13.06
N LEU A 766 24.95 -4.45 11.84
CA LEU A 766 25.24 -3.60 10.69
C LEU A 766 23.95 -3.24 9.94
N PRO A 767 23.85 -2.04 9.32
CA PRO A 767 22.72 -1.69 8.46
C PRO A 767 22.59 -2.72 7.34
N LYS A 768 21.44 -3.40 7.28
CA LYS A 768 21.13 -4.44 6.28
C LYS A 768 20.59 -3.85 4.97
N GLU A 769 20.55 -2.53 4.89
CA GLU A 769 20.05 -1.80 3.72
C GLU A 769 21.16 -1.74 2.69
N ALA A 770 20.87 -2.15 1.46
CA ALA A 770 21.75 -1.90 0.34
C ALA A 770 21.05 -0.94 -0.62
N PHE A 771 21.83 -0.02 -1.14
CA PHE A 771 21.36 0.98 -2.08
C PHE A 771 21.68 0.48 -3.49
N TYR A 772 20.66 0.42 -4.34
CA TYR A 772 20.79 -0.08 -5.70
C TYR A 772 20.36 0.94 -6.72
N LEU A 773 21.01 0.87 -7.87
CA LEU A 773 20.53 1.47 -9.10
C LEU A 773 20.63 0.41 -10.20
N LEU A 774 19.52 0.18 -10.89
CA LEU A 774 19.42 -0.82 -11.95
C LEU A 774 19.26 -0.16 -13.31
N GLN A 775 19.76 -0.85 -14.34
CA GLN A 775 19.51 -0.56 -15.73
C GLN A 775 19.14 -1.84 -16.48
N ALA A 776 18.13 -1.81 -17.35
CA ALA A 776 17.88 -2.92 -18.27
C ALA A 776 19.06 -3.05 -19.24
N ASP A 777 19.76 -4.19 -19.21
CA ASP A 777 20.91 -4.47 -20.08
C ASP A 777 20.45 -5.11 -21.40
N GLU A 778 19.73 -6.24 -21.31
CA GLU A 778 19.28 -7.00 -22.47
C GLU A 778 17.84 -7.48 -22.25
N ILE A 779 16.94 -7.22 -23.21
CA ILE A 779 15.56 -7.70 -23.18
C ILE A 779 15.28 -8.58 -24.39
N GLN A 780 15.05 -9.86 -24.14
CA GLN A 780 14.65 -10.80 -25.17
C GLN A 780 13.12 -10.90 -25.18
N GLU A 781 12.52 -10.35 -26.23
CA GLU A 781 11.08 -10.37 -26.42
C GLU A 781 10.54 -11.78 -26.67
N THR A 782 9.24 -11.91 -26.40
CA THR A 782 8.52 -13.16 -26.61
C THR A 782 8.57 -13.55 -28.08
N ARG A 783 9.18 -14.69 -28.42
CA ARG A 783 9.31 -15.16 -29.80
C ARG A 783 8.88 -16.60 -29.97
N LEU A 784 8.42 -16.94 -31.17
CA LEU A 784 8.29 -18.33 -31.56
C LEU A 784 9.69 -18.93 -31.76
N PRO A 785 9.96 -20.13 -31.25
CA PRO A 785 11.22 -20.81 -31.52
C PRO A 785 11.26 -21.29 -32.97
N GLU A 786 12.45 -21.50 -33.51
CA GLU A 786 12.62 -22.30 -34.73
C GLU A 786 12.35 -23.78 -34.42
N PHE A 787 11.87 -24.54 -35.40
CA PHE A 787 11.59 -25.98 -35.20
C PHE A 787 12.81 -26.72 -34.65
N SER A 788 14.01 -26.38 -35.14
CA SER A 788 15.29 -26.95 -34.70
C SER A 788 15.58 -26.73 -33.20
N GLU A 789 15.06 -25.66 -32.59
CA GLU A 789 15.26 -25.35 -31.17
C GLU A 789 14.36 -26.19 -30.25
N VAL A 790 13.26 -26.75 -30.78
CA VAL A 790 12.23 -27.44 -29.96
C VAL A 790 11.89 -28.85 -30.44
N VAL A 791 12.65 -29.44 -31.37
CA VAL A 791 12.37 -30.77 -31.97
C VAL A 791 12.06 -31.85 -30.93
N GLU A 792 12.85 -31.94 -29.86
CA GLU A 792 12.66 -32.98 -28.83
C GLU A 792 11.38 -32.76 -28.03
N LYS A 793 11.06 -31.50 -27.70
CA LYS A 793 9.83 -31.17 -26.98
C LYS A 793 8.60 -31.45 -27.84
N VAL A 794 8.64 -31.02 -29.11
CA VAL A 794 7.60 -31.30 -30.11
C VAL A 794 7.40 -32.80 -30.30
N ARG A 795 8.49 -33.59 -30.30
CA ARG A 795 8.41 -35.04 -30.40
C ARG A 795 7.71 -35.68 -29.22
N ASN A 796 8.03 -35.25 -28.01
CA ASN A 796 7.41 -35.77 -26.81
C ASN A 796 5.91 -35.43 -26.78
N ASP A 797 5.56 -34.19 -27.11
CA ASP A 797 4.18 -33.72 -27.13
C ASP A 797 3.35 -34.46 -28.20
N LEU A 798 3.88 -34.63 -29.43
CA LEU A 798 3.19 -35.37 -30.48
C LEU A 798 3.03 -36.86 -30.14
N LYS A 799 4.06 -37.49 -29.56
CA LYS A 799 3.96 -38.87 -29.11
C LYS A 799 2.88 -39.01 -28.04
N LEU A 800 2.82 -38.08 -27.09
CA LEU A 800 1.79 -38.09 -26.05
C LEU A 800 0.38 -37.93 -26.64
N GLU A 801 0.19 -37.05 -27.63
CA GLU A 801 -1.10 -36.85 -28.29
C GLU A 801 -1.53 -38.09 -29.10
N LYS A 802 -0.62 -38.68 -29.88
CA LYS A 802 -0.88 -39.93 -30.61
C LYS A 802 -1.22 -41.08 -29.66
N ALA A 803 -0.50 -41.18 -28.54
CA ALA A 803 -0.73 -42.18 -27.51
C ALA A 803 -2.10 -41.96 -26.82
N ALA A 804 -2.48 -40.71 -26.56
CA ALA A 804 -3.81 -40.36 -26.05
C ALA A 804 -4.94 -40.67 -27.04
N ALA A 805 -4.73 -40.49 -28.34
CA ALA A 805 -5.69 -40.87 -29.37
C ALA A 805 -5.89 -42.40 -29.41
N LEU A 806 -4.79 -43.17 -29.32
CA LEU A 806 -4.83 -44.64 -29.25
C LEU A 806 -5.55 -45.11 -27.98
N ALA A 807 -5.23 -44.51 -26.84
CA ALA A 807 -5.90 -44.76 -25.56
C ALA A 807 -7.41 -44.49 -25.65
N LYS A 808 -7.82 -43.41 -26.32
CA LYS A 808 -9.23 -43.05 -26.53
C LYS A 808 -9.94 -44.02 -27.47
N GLU A 809 -9.27 -44.51 -28.52
CA GLU A 809 -9.81 -45.54 -29.41
C GLU A 809 -10.06 -46.84 -28.63
N GLU A 810 -9.08 -47.29 -27.85
CA GLU A 810 -9.21 -48.47 -26.98
C GLU A 810 -10.30 -48.28 -25.92
N ALA A 811 -10.39 -47.10 -25.31
CA ALA A 811 -11.48 -46.76 -24.39
C ALA A 811 -12.85 -46.82 -25.07
N THR A 812 -12.95 -46.39 -26.33
CA THR A 812 -14.20 -46.43 -27.11
C THR A 812 -14.58 -47.87 -27.46
N LYS A 813 -13.62 -48.70 -27.86
CA LYS A 813 -13.83 -50.15 -28.06
C LYS A 813 -14.32 -50.81 -26.78
N ALA A 814 -13.68 -50.53 -25.65
CA ALA A 814 -14.08 -51.04 -24.34
C ALA A 814 -15.51 -50.59 -23.98
N ARG A 815 -15.85 -49.32 -24.17
CA ARG A 815 -17.20 -48.78 -23.94
C ARG A 815 -18.24 -49.49 -24.80
N ASP A 816 -17.97 -49.68 -26.09
CA ASP A 816 -18.93 -50.27 -27.02
C ASP A 816 -19.13 -51.78 -26.73
N LEU A 817 -18.06 -52.48 -26.33
CA LEU A 817 -18.13 -53.86 -25.85
C LEU A 817 -18.98 -53.97 -24.56
N ILE A 818 -18.74 -53.08 -23.60
CA ILE A 818 -19.53 -52.96 -22.35
C ILE A 818 -21.01 -52.70 -22.68
N ALA A 819 -21.31 -51.73 -23.54
CA ALA A 819 -22.66 -51.37 -23.94
C ALA A 819 -23.40 -52.54 -24.63
N ALA A 820 -22.73 -53.26 -25.54
CA ALA A 820 -23.30 -54.44 -26.19
C ALA A 820 -23.57 -55.58 -25.21
N GLN A 821 -22.72 -55.76 -24.19
CA GLN A 821 -22.90 -56.76 -23.15
C GLN A 821 -24.07 -56.43 -22.21
N ILE A 822 -24.27 -55.14 -21.90
CA ILE A 822 -25.44 -54.64 -21.18
C ILE A 822 -26.72 -54.88 -22.00
N GLN A 823 -26.70 -54.59 -23.32
CA GLN A 823 -27.89 -54.69 -24.18
C GLN A 823 -28.35 -56.14 -24.44
N LYS A 824 -27.44 -57.13 -24.41
CA LYS A 824 -27.78 -58.55 -24.55
C LYS A 824 -28.50 -59.14 -23.32
N ALA A 825 -28.48 -58.46 -22.17
CA ALA A 825 -29.16 -58.89 -20.95
C ALA A 825 -30.67 -58.55 -21.02
N THR A 826 -31.47 -59.43 -21.62
CA THR A 826 -32.91 -59.23 -21.93
C THR A 826 -33.86 -59.67 -20.80
N ALA A 827 -33.72 -59.12 -19.59
CA ALA A 827 -34.70 -59.29 -18.50
C ALA A 827 -34.87 -57.97 -17.71
N PRO A 828 -36.08 -57.67 -17.17
CA PRO A 828 -36.37 -56.39 -16.53
C PRO A 828 -35.43 -56.16 -15.34
N LEU A 829 -34.80 -54.98 -15.32
CA LEU A 829 -33.82 -54.50 -14.34
C LEU A 829 -34.44 -54.37 -12.94
N SER A 830 -34.69 -55.48 -12.27
CA SER A 830 -34.89 -55.53 -10.83
C SER A 830 -33.94 -56.56 -10.22
N ALA A 831 -33.01 -56.06 -9.41
CA ALA A 831 -32.01 -56.79 -8.61
C ALA A 831 -30.81 -57.41 -9.38
N SER A 832 -29.69 -56.67 -9.36
CA SER A 832 -28.29 -57.14 -9.41
C SER A 832 -27.91 -58.25 -10.38
N ARG A 833 -27.53 -57.87 -11.60
CA ARG A 833 -26.25 -58.31 -12.17
C ARG A 833 -25.49 -57.07 -12.58
N SER A 834 -24.59 -56.60 -11.71
CA SER A 834 -23.57 -55.63 -12.11
C SER A 834 -22.70 -56.32 -13.17
N LEU A 835 -22.40 -55.60 -14.25
CA LEU A 835 -21.28 -55.98 -15.08
C LEU A 835 -20.03 -55.86 -14.20
N ASP A 836 -19.33 -56.96 -13.95
CA ASP A 836 -18.09 -56.95 -13.19
C ASP A 836 -17.01 -56.31 -14.06
N LEU A 837 -16.80 -55.01 -13.87
CA LEU A 837 -15.84 -54.20 -14.63
C LEU A 837 -14.40 -54.66 -14.40
N LYS A 838 -14.12 -55.25 -13.24
CA LYS A 838 -12.80 -55.83 -12.94
C LYS A 838 -12.55 -57.08 -13.76
N ALA A 839 -13.48 -58.02 -13.76
CA ALA A 839 -13.39 -59.23 -14.58
C ALA A 839 -13.37 -58.90 -16.08
N PHE A 840 -14.14 -57.88 -16.51
CA PHE A 840 -14.11 -57.39 -17.90
C PHE A 840 -12.74 -56.81 -18.27
N ALA A 841 -12.17 -55.97 -17.41
CA ALA A 841 -10.85 -55.37 -17.62
C ALA A 841 -9.75 -56.45 -17.70
N GLU A 842 -9.75 -57.42 -16.78
CA GLU A 842 -8.79 -58.55 -16.80
C GLU A 842 -8.90 -59.37 -18.09
N ALA A 843 -10.12 -59.66 -18.57
CA ALA A 843 -10.33 -60.44 -19.79
C ALA A 843 -9.86 -59.74 -21.08
N HIS A 844 -9.82 -58.40 -21.07
CA HIS A 844 -9.39 -57.59 -22.23
C HIS A 844 -8.03 -56.91 -22.00
N ASN A 845 -7.33 -57.27 -20.92
CA ASN A 845 -6.04 -56.70 -20.52
C ASN A 845 -6.07 -55.16 -20.34
N TYR A 846 -7.18 -54.62 -19.85
CA TYR A 846 -7.33 -53.22 -19.50
C TYR A 846 -7.00 -52.97 -18.02
N LYS A 847 -6.60 -51.73 -17.69
CA LYS A 847 -6.25 -51.34 -16.32
C LYS A 847 -7.53 -51.02 -15.53
N PHE A 848 -7.89 -51.89 -14.61
CA PHE A 848 -8.99 -51.63 -13.68
C PHE A 848 -8.60 -50.57 -12.64
N ILE A 849 -9.45 -49.56 -12.49
CA ILE A 849 -9.32 -48.55 -11.44
C ILE A 849 -10.34 -48.90 -10.35
N ALA A 850 -9.83 -49.13 -9.13
CA ALA A 850 -10.65 -49.49 -7.98
C ALA A 850 -11.77 -48.48 -7.73
N PRO A 851 -12.92 -48.92 -7.19
CA PRO A 851 -14.09 -48.07 -7.01
C PRO A 851 -13.77 -46.84 -6.14
N ALA A 852 -14.14 -45.67 -6.65
CA ALA A 852 -14.03 -44.39 -5.95
C ALA A 852 -15.44 -43.89 -5.57
N SER A 853 -15.58 -43.34 -4.37
CA SER A 853 -16.80 -42.63 -3.95
C SER A 853 -16.85 -41.25 -4.60
N ILE A 854 -17.86 -41.02 -5.42
CA ILE A 854 -18.12 -39.76 -6.12
C ILE A 854 -19.33 -39.07 -5.43
N PRO A 855 -19.17 -37.86 -4.89
CA PRO A 855 -20.29 -37.07 -4.38
C PRO A 855 -21.17 -36.56 -5.53
N LEU A 856 -22.49 -36.64 -5.38
CA LEU A 856 -23.44 -36.01 -6.30
C LEU A 856 -23.72 -34.58 -5.81
N GLY A 857 -23.46 -33.56 -6.63
CA GLY A 857 -23.80 -32.17 -6.31
C GLY A 857 -25.31 -31.96 -6.12
N PRO A 858 -25.74 -30.83 -5.51
CA PRO A 858 -27.12 -30.62 -5.10
C PRO A 858 -28.11 -30.64 -6.28
N ARG A 859 -29.24 -31.33 -6.12
CA ARG A 859 -30.38 -31.22 -7.04
C ARG A 859 -31.01 -29.84 -6.88
N ILE A 860 -31.05 -29.04 -7.95
CA ILE A 860 -31.92 -27.85 -8.02
C ILE A 860 -33.37 -28.34 -8.02
N PRO A 861 -34.20 -27.99 -7.02
CA PRO A 861 -35.64 -28.25 -7.09
C PRO A 861 -36.25 -27.33 -8.17
N SER A 862 -37.08 -27.91 -9.04
CA SER A 862 -37.86 -27.21 -10.08
C SER A 862 -38.79 -26.14 -9.51
#